data_AF-A0A7U9QY05-F1
#
_entry.id   AF-A0A7U9QY05-F1
#
_cell.length_a   1.000
_cell.length_b   1.000
_cell.length_c   1.000
_cell.angle_alpha   90.00
_cell.angle_beta   90.00
_cell.angle_gamma   90.00
#
_symmetry.space_group_name_H-M   'P 1'
#
loop_
_entity.id
_entity.type
_entity.pdbx_description
1 polymer ?
#
loop_
_entity_poly.entity_id
_entity_poly.type
_entity_poly.pdbx_seq_one_letter_code
_entity_poly.pdbx_strand_id
1 'polypeptide(L)'
;MEKIFSKEELYDRKPRVYQRDASQVRFLLGGIGTGNFSVDARGKFLDWEIFNWPAKNTKFPLSFFAIRVENEEMERPMSKILESRLTPPFTSSHGYLQAELVNLPRMEDSELVCEYPFARVSFRDGELPVEVSLEAFTPFIPLNEEDSGIPCGIIRYKVRNKAECDTKVSLVGTLPNASGFEGYDVIENLKLAGSVRNEYRQSGDIKGLYYFPEEISEGHLRYGNMAIMMREKNVTYKAEWFDGEWVDGIQDFWDDFTEDGLLEKVTKSDSVGCEFAQFHNFSFLKRREKIGSIGTQYVLRPGEERTFEFVISWYFPNRVKAWIEFDEDYDKFLKGEYGTVRNHYAARFANAWDVGEYVYQNMYRLEKGSRDFSEAMFQRTTFPYYVIDALSANITNLRSNLCFWLEDGTFAGFEGIRDDIGCGYGSVPHVWNYEQTVAFLFPKLEKTMRNVEFLQETDAEGCMSTRMFSVFGQRRYSMVPACDGELGSIVRIYRDFKNLGDIEFLRKIWSKASAAMDYAIKQWDLDYDGVLDGQQNTTYDIEFYGPNPMTEGIFLAALKCCAEMADILGDASLKKKYEDIFQKGKERADELMFNGEYYIQVQEKIDRYKYQFGKGCLSDQLLGQFLAHMAGIGEILPREHIKSAMKAVFKYNYMTDFYHTDSVHRAYALNEEHGLVIATWPEGGRPKFPLSYAGEVWTGVEYEAAVNLIYAGCLEEGLTIIKSVRDRYDGYKRNPFSEVESGHHYSRAMASWGVLNALLGQNSDMYRNVLSFHPVIDEEMSSFFICGRAWGVYSQKKVNGKMEKTIDVLYGSLDGVVIEDKEV
;
A
#
# COMPACT_ATOMS: atom_id res chain seq x y z
N MET A 1 23.08 -19.70 18.49
CA MET A 1 21.63 -19.90 18.23
C MET A 1 21.51 -21.00 17.20
N GLU A 2 20.57 -21.93 17.40
CA GLU A 2 20.17 -22.83 16.32
C GLU A 2 19.61 -22.00 15.16
N LYS A 3 19.81 -22.45 13.91
CA LYS A 3 19.28 -21.74 12.75
C LYS A 3 17.75 -21.84 12.77
N ILE A 4 17.07 -20.70 12.84
CA ILE A 4 15.60 -20.59 12.90
C ILE A 4 14.96 -21.10 11.61
N PHE A 5 15.54 -20.70 10.47
CA PHE A 5 15.17 -21.20 9.15
C PHE A 5 16.36 -21.91 8.53
N SER A 6 16.10 -22.96 7.77
CA SER A 6 17.10 -23.62 6.94
C SER A 6 17.56 -22.69 5.80
N LYS A 7 18.71 -23.00 5.21
CA LYS A 7 19.17 -22.28 4.01
C LYS A 7 18.20 -22.47 2.83
N GLU A 8 17.53 -23.61 2.73
CA GLU A 8 16.54 -23.84 1.68
C GLU A 8 15.33 -22.90 1.82
N GLU A 9 14.89 -22.65 3.06
CA GLU A 9 13.79 -21.73 3.35
C GLU A 9 14.16 -20.25 3.14
N LEU A 10 15.36 -19.83 3.57
CA LEU A 10 15.82 -18.44 3.40
C LEU A 10 16.08 -18.06 1.94
N TYR A 11 16.34 -19.04 1.08
CA TYR A 11 16.60 -18.81 -0.34
C TYR A 11 15.48 -19.37 -1.23
N ASP A 12 14.29 -19.64 -0.67
CA ASP A 12 13.16 -20.15 -1.42
C ASP A 12 12.63 -19.12 -2.43
N ARG A 13 12.43 -19.57 -3.66
CA ARG A 13 11.94 -18.77 -4.79
C ARG A 13 10.56 -19.22 -5.27
N LYS A 14 9.91 -20.15 -4.57
CA LYS A 14 8.58 -20.62 -4.96
C LYS A 14 7.53 -19.52 -4.77
N PRO A 15 6.67 -19.29 -5.77
CA PRO A 15 5.56 -18.38 -5.62
C PRO A 15 4.61 -18.78 -4.50
N ARG A 16 4.08 -17.78 -3.80
CA ARG A 16 3.02 -17.97 -2.81
C ARG A 16 1.70 -18.21 -3.52
N VAL A 17 1.02 -19.29 -3.15
CA VAL A 17 -0.29 -19.67 -3.69
C VAL A 17 -1.31 -19.66 -2.54
N TYR A 18 -2.38 -18.91 -2.70
CA TYR A 18 -3.47 -18.83 -1.74
C TYR A 18 -4.61 -19.74 -2.18
N GLN A 19 -4.97 -20.70 -1.33
CA GLN A 19 -6.11 -21.59 -1.56
C GLN A 19 -7.41 -20.87 -1.20
N ARG A 20 -8.56 -21.40 -1.62
CA ARG A 20 -9.88 -20.78 -1.40
C ARG A 20 -10.19 -20.43 0.07
N ASP A 21 -9.58 -21.12 1.03
CA ASP A 21 -9.77 -20.95 2.47
C ASP A 21 -8.80 -19.95 3.12
N ALA A 22 -7.90 -19.35 2.34
CA ALA A 22 -7.09 -18.19 2.73
C ALA A 22 -7.97 -16.92 2.85
N SER A 23 -8.83 -16.92 3.86
CA SER A 23 -9.94 -15.96 4.05
C SER A 23 -9.51 -14.52 4.34
N GLN A 24 -8.24 -14.28 4.66
CA GLN A 24 -7.72 -12.94 4.99
C GLN A 24 -7.14 -12.21 3.78
N VAL A 25 -7.00 -12.88 2.63
CA VAL A 25 -6.43 -12.25 1.43
C VAL A 25 -7.34 -11.16 0.89
N ARG A 26 -6.84 -9.92 0.79
CA ARG A 26 -7.50 -8.80 0.12
C ARG A 26 -6.50 -8.06 -0.78
N PHE A 27 -6.47 -8.41 -2.06
CA PHE A 27 -5.62 -7.76 -3.05
C PHE A 27 -6.31 -6.52 -3.63
N LEU A 28 -5.69 -5.34 -3.53
CA LEU A 28 -6.32 -4.07 -3.93
C LEU A 28 -6.29 -3.82 -5.45
N LEU A 29 -7.41 -3.33 -5.97
CA LEU A 29 -7.61 -2.77 -7.31
C LEU A 29 -8.05 -1.32 -7.18
N GLY A 30 -7.24 -0.38 -7.66
CA GLY A 30 -7.49 1.05 -7.63
C GLY A 30 -6.20 1.86 -7.69
N GLY A 31 -6.24 3.03 -8.30
CA GLY A 31 -5.11 3.94 -8.46
C GLY A 31 -4.64 4.61 -7.17
N ILE A 32 -3.47 5.24 -7.23
CA ILE A 32 -2.96 6.11 -6.16
C ILE A 32 -3.96 7.24 -5.88
N GLY A 33 -4.43 7.35 -4.63
CA GLY A 33 -5.35 8.41 -4.22
C GLY A 33 -6.76 8.31 -4.82
N THR A 34 -7.15 7.16 -5.37
CA THR A 34 -8.47 7.01 -6.04
C THR A 34 -9.52 6.27 -5.23
N GLY A 35 -9.16 5.69 -4.08
CA GLY A 35 -9.92 4.59 -3.49
C GLY A 35 -9.72 3.28 -4.28
N ASN A 36 -10.26 2.18 -3.77
CA ASN A 36 -10.02 0.83 -4.29
C ASN A 36 -11.17 -0.14 -3.95
N PHE A 37 -11.12 -1.33 -4.55
CA PHE A 37 -11.83 -2.52 -4.09
C PHE A 37 -10.89 -3.73 -4.12
N SER A 38 -11.25 -4.81 -3.44
CA SER A 38 -10.36 -5.97 -3.23
C SER A 38 -10.82 -7.23 -3.96
N VAL A 39 -9.87 -8.11 -4.28
CA VAL A 39 -10.10 -9.51 -4.71
C VAL A 39 -9.64 -10.47 -3.60
N ASP A 40 -10.48 -11.45 -3.23
CA ASP A 40 -10.10 -12.54 -2.30
C ASP A 40 -9.61 -13.81 -3.02
N ALA A 41 -9.16 -14.80 -2.24
CA ALA A 41 -8.68 -16.08 -2.75
C ALA A 41 -9.77 -16.93 -3.46
N ARG A 42 -11.04 -16.57 -3.34
CA ARG A 42 -12.16 -17.21 -4.03
C ARG A 42 -12.51 -16.54 -5.35
N GLY A 43 -11.89 -15.41 -5.67
CA GLY A 43 -12.23 -14.57 -6.82
C GLY A 43 -13.38 -13.60 -6.56
N LYS A 44 -13.81 -13.44 -5.30
CA LYS A 44 -14.86 -12.47 -4.94
C LYS A 44 -14.30 -11.05 -4.90
N PHE A 45 -15.09 -10.10 -5.37
CA PHE A 45 -14.84 -8.67 -5.20
C PHE A 45 -15.51 -8.13 -3.92
N LEU A 46 -14.76 -7.40 -3.09
CA LEU A 46 -15.25 -6.85 -1.81
C LEU A 46 -14.47 -5.60 -1.39
N ASP A 47 -14.70 -5.09 -0.17
CA ASP A 47 -14.03 -3.91 0.39
C ASP A 47 -14.08 -2.72 -0.58
N TRP A 48 -15.29 -2.35 -1.02
CA TRP A 48 -15.50 -1.27 -1.98
C TRP A 48 -15.26 0.11 -1.35
N GLU A 49 -14.00 0.49 -1.20
CA GLU A 49 -13.51 1.71 -0.58
C GLU A 49 -13.25 2.84 -1.59
N ILE A 50 -14.17 3.01 -2.55
CA ILE A 50 -14.05 3.99 -3.66
C ILE A 50 -14.58 5.40 -3.31
N PHE A 51 -15.04 5.61 -2.07
CA PHE A 51 -15.75 6.82 -1.63
C PHE A 51 -14.90 7.79 -0.80
N ASN A 52 -13.58 7.83 -1.06
CA ASN A 52 -12.62 8.71 -0.38
C ASN A 52 -12.57 8.56 1.15
N TRP A 53 -12.91 7.37 1.65
CA TRP A 53 -13.07 7.09 3.07
C TRP A 53 -12.64 5.64 3.35
N PRO A 54 -11.88 5.38 4.44
CA PRO A 54 -11.60 4.00 4.88
C PRO A 54 -12.91 3.26 5.14
N ALA A 55 -13.08 2.08 4.55
CA ALA A 55 -14.36 1.38 4.63
C ALA A 55 -14.22 -0.14 4.46
N LYS A 56 -13.42 -0.76 5.34
CA LYS A 56 -13.21 -2.22 5.36
C LYS A 56 -14.54 -2.95 5.52
N ASN A 57 -14.68 -4.06 4.83
CA ASN A 57 -15.91 -4.87 4.75
C ASN A 57 -17.10 -4.17 4.06
N THR A 58 -16.90 -3.04 3.37
CA THR A 58 -17.96 -2.44 2.53
C THR A 58 -18.31 -3.40 1.41
N LYS A 59 -19.55 -3.91 1.44
CA LYS A 59 -20.13 -4.82 0.46
C LYS A 59 -20.94 -4.06 -0.58
N PHE A 60 -20.77 -4.41 -1.85
CA PHE A 60 -21.73 -4.08 -2.89
C PHE A 60 -22.68 -5.27 -3.06
N PRO A 61 -23.96 -5.16 -2.65
CA PRO A 61 -24.90 -6.26 -2.80
C PRO A 61 -25.06 -6.61 -4.28
N LEU A 62 -25.20 -7.89 -4.60
CA LEU A 62 -25.39 -8.37 -5.97
C LEU A 62 -24.27 -7.95 -6.96
N SER A 63 -23.06 -7.67 -6.46
CA SER A 63 -21.87 -7.48 -7.28
C SER A 63 -21.19 -8.82 -7.52
N PHE A 64 -21.22 -9.33 -8.75
CA PHE A 64 -20.64 -10.61 -9.13
C PHE A 64 -20.47 -10.74 -10.64
N PHE A 65 -19.71 -11.74 -11.06
CA PHE A 65 -19.66 -12.21 -12.45
C PHE A 65 -20.20 -13.64 -12.53
N ALA A 66 -20.85 -13.97 -13.63
CA ALA A 66 -21.38 -15.31 -13.87
C ALA A 66 -21.07 -15.78 -15.30
N ILE A 67 -20.88 -17.09 -15.43
CA ILE A 67 -20.69 -17.79 -16.69
C ILE A 67 -21.89 -18.70 -16.95
N ARG A 68 -22.29 -18.82 -18.22
CA ARG A 68 -23.17 -19.90 -18.70
C ARG A 68 -22.48 -20.63 -19.84
N VAL A 69 -22.54 -21.95 -19.81
CA VAL A 69 -21.99 -22.83 -20.85
C VAL A 69 -23.03 -23.82 -21.34
N GLU A 70 -23.01 -24.09 -22.64
CA GLU A 70 -23.93 -25.00 -23.32
C GLU A 70 -23.26 -25.60 -24.55
N ASN A 71 -23.34 -26.92 -24.70
CA ASN A 71 -22.93 -27.64 -25.90
C ASN A 71 -23.76 -28.92 -26.08
N GLU A 72 -23.53 -29.65 -27.18
CA GLU A 72 -24.30 -30.85 -27.52
C GLU A 72 -23.98 -32.08 -26.66
N GLU A 73 -22.84 -32.10 -25.97
CA GLU A 73 -22.41 -33.18 -25.09
C GLU A 73 -22.99 -33.04 -23.66
N MET A 74 -23.49 -31.86 -23.31
CA MET A 74 -24.07 -31.57 -22.00
C MET A 74 -25.54 -32.01 -21.92
N GLU A 75 -25.93 -32.60 -20.79
CA GLU A 75 -27.35 -32.94 -20.52
C GLU A 75 -28.26 -31.71 -20.45
N ARG A 76 -27.71 -30.59 -19.97
CA ARG A 76 -28.37 -29.28 -19.86
C ARG A 76 -27.33 -28.17 -19.78
N PRO A 77 -27.67 -26.92 -20.16
CA PRO A 77 -26.83 -25.77 -19.90
C PRO A 77 -26.49 -25.62 -18.41
N MET A 78 -25.33 -25.07 -18.13
CA MET A 78 -24.87 -24.81 -16.77
C MET A 78 -24.49 -23.36 -16.58
N SER A 79 -24.99 -22.75 -15.50
CA SER A 79 -24.62 -21.39 -15.10
C SER A 79 -24.03 -21.39 -13.70
N LYS A 80 -22.92 -20.67 -13.50
CA LYS A 80 -22.22 -20.55 -12.22
C LYS A 80 -21.75 -19.12 -11.98
N ILE A 81 -21.77 -18.67 -10.74
CA ILE A 81 -21.03 -17.49 -10.29
C ILE A 81 -19.53 -17.81 -10.35
N LEU A 82 -18.74 -16.89 -10.89
CA LEU A 82 -17.29 -16.97 -11.03
C LEU A 82 -16.57 -16.63 -9.71
N GLU A 83 -16.96 -17.34 -8.66
CA GLU A 83 -16.36 -17.34 -7.34
C GLU A 83 -16.35 -18.79 -6.86
N SER A 84 -15.33 -19.22 -6.12
CA SER A 84 -15.34 -20.56 -5.54
C SER A 84 -16.28 -20.67 -4.32
N ARG A 85 -16.61 -21.90 -3.95
CA ARG A 85 -17.51 -22.20 -2.82
C ARG A 85 -17.05 -21.53 -1.52
N LEU A 86 -18.04 -21.20 -0.68
CA LEU A 86 -17.78 -20.70 0.68
C LEU A 86 -17.11 -21.79 1.52
N THR A 87 -16.30 -21.34 2.48
CA THR A 87 -15.62 -22.19 3.46
C THR A 87 -16.31 -22.06 4.83
N PRO A 88 -16.30 -23.12 5.66
CA PRO A 88 -16.84 -23.04 7.02
C PRO A 88 -16.00 -22.06 7.87
N PRO A 89 -16.59 -21.50 8.95
CA PRO A 89 -17.89 -21.86 9.49
C PRO A 89 -19.05 -21.04 8.88
N PHE A 90 -20.22 -21.67 8.72
CA PHE A 90 -21.43 -21.02 8.20
C PHE A 90 -22.27 -20.47 9.36
N THR A 91 -21.91 -19.30 9.88
CA THR A 91 -22.39 -18.79 11.18
C THR A 91 -23.40 -17.65 11.12
N SER A 92 -23.88 -17.26 9.92
CA SER A 92 -24.83 -16.15 9.82
C SER A 92 -26.13 -16.45 10.57
N SER A 93 -26.56 -15.51 11.43
CA SER A 93 -27.64 -15.69 12.40
C SER A 93 -29.02 -15.93 11.78
N HIS A 94 -29.23 -15.45 10.55
CA HIS A 94 -30.49 -15.56 9.81
C HIS A 94 -30.32 -16.37 8.51
N GLY A 95 -29.29 -17.21 8.44
CA GLY A 95 -28.75 -17.65 7.15
C GLY A 95 -28.08 -16.49 6.41
N TYR A 96 -27.61 -16.75 5.20
CA TYR A 96 -27.00 -15.70 4.36
C TYR A 96 -28.09 -14.88 3.67
N LEU A 97 -27.87 -13.58 3.54
CA LEU A 97 -28.82 -12.67 2.91
C LEU A 97 -28.94 -12.98 1.41
N GLN A 98 -30.11 -12.72 0.82
CA GLN A 98 -30.36 -13.03 -0.59
C GLN A 98 -29.39 -12.29 -1.52
N ALA A 99 -28.95 -11.09 -1.11
CA ALA A 99 -27.95 -10.29 -1.82
C ALA A 99 -26.55 -10.95 -1.90
N GLU A 100 -26.27 -11.96 -1.08
CA GLU A 100 -25.00 -12.70 -1.06
C GLU A 100 -24.99 -13.89 -2.04
N LEU A 101 -26.16 -14.29 -2.55
CA LEU A 101 -26.30 -15.32 -3.59
C LEU A 101 -25.58 -16.64 -3.23
N VAL A 102 -25.60 -17.03 -1.94
CA VAL A 102 -24.88 -18.22 -1.46
C VAL A 102 -25.46 -19.52 -2.02
N ASN A 103 -26.75 -19.52 -2.41
CA ASN A 103 -27.44 -20.67 -2.98
C ASN A 103 -27.34 -20.79 -4.51
N LEU A 104 -26.75 -19.80 -5.19
CA LEU A 104 -26.48 -19.93 -6.63
C LEU A 104 -25.24 -20.81 -6.86
N PRO A 105 -25.20 -21.63 -7.93
CA PRO A 105 -24.05 -22.45 -8.25
C PRO A 105 -22.77 -21.61 -8.39
N ARG A 106 -21.65 -22.17 -7.92
CA ARG A 106 -20.33 -21.53 -7.83
C ARG A 106 -19.25 -22.49 -8.33
N MET A 107 -18.08 -21.95 -8.63
CA MET A 107 -16.93 -22.77 -9.01
C MET A 107 -16.57 -23.70 -7.85
N GLU A 108 -16.18 -24.94 -8.16
CA GLU A 108 -15.88 -25.95 -7.14
C GLU A 108 -14.74 -25.53 -6.21
N ASP A 109 -13.66 -24.99 -6.79
CA ASP A 109 -12.45 -24.56 -6.10
C ASP A 109 -11.73 -23.39 -6.79
N SER A 110 -10.77 -22.79 -6.10
CA SER A 110 -9.90 -21.76 -6.65
C SER A 110 -8.51 -21.72 -6.00
N GLU A 111 -7.54 -21.25 -6.79
CA GLU A 111 -6.20 -20.88 -6.32
C GLU A 111 -5.88 -19.47 -6.81
N LEU A 112 -5.40 -18.62 -5.92
CA LEU A 112 -4.96 -17.26 -6.21
C LEU A 112 -3.44 -17.16 -6.15
N VAL A 113 -2.85 -16.58 -7.20
CA VAL A 113 -1.46 -16.12 -7.24
C VAL A 113 -1.45 -14.62 -7.48
N CYS A 114 -0.69 -13.89 -6.67
CA CYS A 114 -0.51 -12.45 -6.82
C CYS A 114 0.93 -12.14 -7.20
N GLU A 115 1.12 -11.57 -8.37
CA GLU A 115 2.37 -10.96 -8.83
C GLU A 115 2.04 -9.51 -9.14
N TYR A 116 2.20 -8.65 -8.14
CA TYR A 116 1.75 -7.26 -8.20
C TYR A 116 2.21 -6.56 -9.51
N PRO A 117 1.31 -5.83 -10.21
CA PRO A 117 -0.04 -5.42 -9.81
C PRO A 117 -1.16 -6.40 -10.24
N PHE A 118 -0.87 -7.66 -10.51
CA PHE A 118 -1.84 -8.64 -11.01
C PHE A 118 -2.27 -9.65 -9.93
N ALA A 119 -3.58 -9.87 -9.81
CA ALA A 119 -4.18 -11.01 -9.13
C ALA A 119 -4.69 -12.02 -10.16
N ARG A 120 -4.28 -13.29 -10.03
CA ARG A 120 -4.68 -14.37 -10.95
C ARG A 120 -5.37 -15.49 -10.18
N VAL A 121 -6.65 -15.69 -10.42
CA VAL A 121 -7.43 -16.78 -9.83
C VAL A 121 -7.64 -17.86 -10.87
N SER A 122 -7.15 -19.07 -10.60
CA SER A 122 -7.44 -20.25 -11.41
C SER A 122 -8.60 -20.99 -10.78
N PHE A 123 -9.71 -21.15 -11.52
CA PHE A 123 -10.87 -21.89 -11.02
C PHE A 123 -10.78 -23.35 -11.44
N ARG A 124 -11.19 -24.24 -10.54
CA ARG A 124 -11.35 -25.67 -10.85
C ARG A 124 -12.81 -26.02 -10.72
N ASP A 125 -13.33 -26.69 -11.73
CA ASP A 125 -14.70 -27.19 -11.76
C ASP A 125 -14.79 -28.39 -12.71
N GLY A 126 -15.09 -29.57 -12.17
CA GLY A 126 -15.16 -30.81 -12.94
C GLY A 126 -16.39 -30.93 -13.84
N GLU A 127 -17.42 -30.12 -13.61
CA GLU A 127 -18.68 -30.19 -14.37
C GLU A 127 -18.69 -29.27 -15.59
N LEU A 128 -17.79 -28.27 -15.64
CA LEU A 128 -17.71 -27.36 -16.77
C LEU A 128 -16.86 -27.93 -17.91
N PRO A 129 -17.36 -27.94 -19.16
CA PRO A 129 -16.60 -28.30 -20.36
C PRO A 129 -15.55 -27.24 -20.75
N VAL A 130 -15.31 -26.25 -19.89
CA VAL A 130 -14.36 -25.16 -20.11
C VAL A 130 -13.38 -25.05 -18.94
N GLU A 131 -12.20 -24.53 -19.21
CA GLU A 131 -11.28 -24.02 -18.20
C GLU A 131 -11.52 -22.52 -18.03
N VAL A 132 -11.55 -22.03 -16.79
CA VAL A 132 -11.81 -20.61 -16.49
C VAL A 132 -10.74 -20.08 -15.53
N SER A 133 -10.19 -18.91 -15.85
CA SER A 133 -9.32 -18.15 -14.94
C SER A 133 -9.67 -16.67 -14.97
N LEU A 134 -9.42 -15.98 -13.86
CA LEU A 134 -9.52 -14.53 -13.71
C LEU A 134 -8.11 -13.94 -13.64
N GLU A 135 -7.85 -12.90 -14.42
CA GLU A 135 -6.75 -11.95 -14.20
C GLU A 135 -7.36 -10.57 -13.92
N ALA A 136 -7.04 -9.99 -12.77
CA ALA A 136 -7.50 -8.67 -12.37
C ALA A 136 -6.30 -7.77 -12.04
N PHE A 137 -6.33 -6.52 -12.51
CA PHE A 137 -5.27 -5.55 -12.22
C PHE A 137 -5.74 -4.11 -12.39
N THR A 138 -5.02 -3.19 -11.76
CA THR A 138 -5.08 -1.75 -12.07
C THR A 138 -3.69 -1.33 -12.55
N PRO A 139 -3.58 -0.57 -13.67
CA PRO A 139 -2.29 -0.16 -14.20
C PRO A 139 -1.36 0.41 -13.12
N PHE A 140 -0.11 -0.02 -13.11
CA PHE A 140 0.90 0.45 -12.17
C PHE A 140 2.25 0.47 -12.87
N ILE A 141 2.82 1.67 -13.01
CA ILE A 141 4.03 1.93 -13.77
C ILE A 141 4.89 2.86 -12.91
N PRO A 142 5.99 2.37 -12.28
CA PRO A 142 6.88 3.22 -11.51
C PRO A 142 7.38 4.41 -12.33
N LEU A 143 7.60 5.55 -11.66
CA LEU A 143 7.94 6.86 -12.24
C LEU A 143 6.85 7.47 -13.15
N ASN A 144 5.67 6.87 -13.17
CA ASN A 144 4.50 7.37 -13.87
C ASN A 144 3.30 7.41 -12.93
N GLU A 145 3.29 8.42 -12.07
CA GLU A 145 2.23 8.68 -11.10
C GLU A 145 0.86 8.83 -11.76
N GLU A 146 0.80 9.42 -12.96
CA GLU A 146 -0.47 9.68 -13.66
C GLU A 146 -1.15 8.39 -14.15
N ASP A 147 -0.42 7.48 -14.78
CA ASP A 147 -1.00 6.20 -15.20
C ASP A 147 -1.23 5.24 -14.03
N SER A 148 -0.46 5.40 -12.94
CA SER A 148 -0.63 4.61 -11.71
C SER A 148 -1.78 5.12 -10.83
N GLY A 149 -2.23 6.36 -11.05
CA GLY A 149 -3.32 7.05 -10.36
C GLY A 149 -4.68 7.00 -11.06
N ILE A 150 -4.92 6.00 -11.94
CA ILE A 150 -6.19 5.88 -12.67
C ILE A 150 -7.24 5.16 -11.79
N PRO A 151 -8.47 5.69 -11.64
CA PRO A 151 -9.53 5.09 -10.82
C PRO A 151 -10.26 3.96 -11.57
N CYS A 152 -9.58 2.83 -11.77
CA CYS A 152 -10.16 1.66 -12.45
C CYS A 152 -9.68 0.30 -11.91
N GLY A 153 -10.39 -0.75 -12.29
CA GLY A 153 -9.97 -2.15 -12.25
C GLY A 153 -10.28 -2.83 -13.58
N ILE A 154 -9.29 -3.53 -14.14
CA ILE A 154 -9.40 -4.30 -15.38
C ILE A 154 -9.60 -5.76 -15.00
N ILE A 155 -10.70 -6.35 -15.43
CA ILE A 155 -11.15 -7.69 -15.06
C ILE A 155 -11.20 -8.55 -16.32
N ARG A 156 -10.42 -9.63 -16.38
CA ARG A 156 -10.36 -10.53 -17.53
C ARG A 156 -10.63 -11.96 -17.12
N TYR A 157 -11.69 -12.52 -17.66
CA TYR A 157 -11.92 -13.96 -17.58
C TYR A 157 -11.41 -14.63 -18.86
N LYS A 158 -10.41 -15.51 -18.74
CA LYS A 158 -9.97 -16.35 -19.86
C LYS A 158 -10.71 -17.67 -19.79
N VAL A 159 -11.40 -18.01 -20.87
CA VAL A 159 -12.19 -19.24 -20.98
C VAL A 159 -11.68 -20.05 -22.15
N ARG A 160 -11.25 -21.29 -21.89
CA ARG A 160 -10.80 -22.24 -22.90
C ARG A 160 -11.77 -23.40 -23.01
N ASN A 161 -12.23 -23.71 -24.22
CA ASN A 161 -13.08 -24.87 -24.46
C ASN A 161 -12.25 -26.17 -24.39
N LYS A 162 -12.60 -27.06 -23.46
CA LYS A 162 -11.97 -28.37 -23.28
C LYS A 162 -12.79 -29.49 -23.94
N ALA A 163 -14.03 -29.23 -24.37
CA ALA A 163 -14.85 -30.21 -25.06
C ALA A 163 -14.36 -30.42 -26.51
N GLU A 164 -14.73 -31.56 -27.07
CA GLU A 164 -14.43 -31.94 -28.46
C GLU A 164 -15.46 -31.37 -29.46
N CYS A 165 -16.45 -30.63 -28.96
CA CYS A 165 -17.47 -29.94 -29.76
C CYS A 165 -17.45 -28.41 -29.52
N ASP A 166 -18.16 -27.68 -30.39
CA ASP A 166 -18.38 -26.24 -30.22
C ASP A 166 -19.17 -25.98 -28.92
N THR A 167 -18.68 -25.07 -28.08
CA THR A 167 -19.30 -24.71 -26.80
C THR A 167 -19.72 -23.24 -26.81
N LYS A 168 -21.01 -22.99 -26.60
CA LYS A 168 -21.55 -21.65 -26.39
C LYS A 168 -21.23 -21.20 -24.96
N VAL A 169 -20.60 -20.05 -24.83
CA VAL A 169 -20.16 -19.44 -23.57
C VAL A 169 -20.71 -18.02 -23.48
N SER A 170 -21.48 -17.74 -22.44
CA SER A 170 -21.88 -16.39 -22.05
C SER A 170 -21.21 -16.00 -20.75
N LEU A 171 -20.83 -14.73 -20.64
CA LEU A 171 -20.29 -14.18 -19.40
C LEU A 171 -20.88 -12.79 -19.14
N VAL A 172 -21.35 -12.58 -17.92
CA VAL A 172 -22.01 -11.35 -17.47
C VAL A 172 -21.37 -10.83 -16.20
N GLY A 173 -21.21 -9.51 -16.10
CA GLY A 173 -20.86 -8.79 -14.88
C GLY A 173 -22.03 -7.95 -14.39
N THR A 174 -22.25 -7.94 -13.08
CA THR A 174 -23.35 -7.24 -12.41
C THR A 174 -22.79 -6.31 -11.34
N LEU A 175 -23.29 -5.06 -11.27
CA LEU A 175 -22.97 -4.10 -10.21
C LEU A 175 -24.21 -3.34 -9.74
N PRO A 176 -24.29 -2.98 -8.45
CA PRO A 176 -25.23 -1.96 -7.97
C PRO A 176 -24.76 -0.56 -8.32
N ASN A 177 -25.71 0.36 -8.51
CA ASN A 177 -25.44 1.78 -8.50
C ASN A 177 -25.23 2.28 -7.07
N ALA A 178 -23.97 2.54 -6.73
CA ALA A 178 -23.58 3.04 -5.41
C ALA A 178 -23.29 4.56 -5.39
N SER A 179 -23.72 5.30 -6.42
CA SER A 179 -23.63 6.77 -6.41
C SER A 179 -24.42 7.35 -5.23
N GLY A 180 -23.79 8.22 -4.45
CA GLY A 180 -24.44 8.80 -3.26
C GLY A 180 -24.41 7.90 -2.02
N PHE A 181 -23.56 6.86 -1.95
CA PHE A 181 -23.49 5.93 -0.82
C PHE A 181 -23.27 6.61 0.55
N GLU A 182 -24.08 6.20 1.54
CA GLU A 182 -24.07 6.69 2.93
C GLU A 182 -24.01 5.56 3.98
N GLY A 183 -23.71 4.33 3.56
CA GLY A 183 -23.72 3.15 4.42
C GLY A 183 -24.91 2.25 4.17
N TYR A 184 -25.36 1.54 5.21
CA TYR A 184 -26.35 0.47 5.08
C TYR A 184 -27.59 0.69 5.94
N ASP A 185 -28.74 0.17 5.50
CA ASP A 185 -29.91 0.00 6.36
C ASP A 185 -29.80 -1.20 7.30
N VAL A 186 -30.84 -1.44 8.11
CA VAL A 186 -30.83 -2.49 9.15
C VAL A 186 -30.79 -3.92 8.59
N ILE A 187 -30.95 -4.10 7.27
CA ILE A 187 -30.84 -5.40 6.61
C ILE A 187 -29.79 -5.40 5.48
N GLU A 188 -28.81 -4.49 5.56
CA GLU A 188 -27.65 -4.41 4.67
C GLU A 188 -27.93 -3.96 3.22
N ASN A 189 -29.05 -3.27 2.92
CA ASN A 189 -29.19 -2.57 1.63
C ASN A 189 -28.39 -1.25 1.62
N LEU A 190 -28.03 -0.76 0.43
CA LEU A 190 -27.33 0.52 0.30
C LEU A 190 -28.25 1.69 0.66
N LYS A 191 -27.81 2.54 1.60
CA LYS A 191 -28.38 3.87 1.81
C LYS A 191 -27.73 4.84 0.83
N LEU A 192 -28.56 5.57 0.09
CA LEU A 192 -28.13 6.54 -0.91
C LEU A 192 -28.72 7.93 -0.57
N ALA A 193 -27.90 8.96 -0.76
CA ALA A 193 -28.24 10.37 -0.53
C ALA A 193 -29.28 10.93 -1.52
N GLY A 194 -29.57 10.20 -2.61
CA GLY A 194 -30.55 10.58 -3.63
C GLY A 194 -30.96 9.38 -4.48
N SER A 195 -31.87 9.60 -5.43
CA SER A 195 -32.19 8.62 -6.47
C SER A 195 -31.02 8.43 -7.42
N VAL A 196 -30.93 7.22 -7.98
CA VAL A 196 -29.86 6.83 -8.89
C VAL A 196 -30.42 6.16 -10.12
N ARG A 197 -29.68 6.28 -11.23
CA ARG A 197 -30.06 5.74 -12.53
C ARG A 197 -28.87 5.10 -13.24
N ASN A 198 -29.18 4.04 -13.96
CA ASN A 198 -28.24 3.33 -14.82
C ASN A 198 -28.58 3.63 -16.29
N GLU A 199 -27.56 3.89 -17.09
CA GLU A 199 -27.71 4.17 -18.51
C GLU A 199 -26.78 3.28 -19.33
N TYR A 200 -27.32 2.61 -20.34
CA TYR A 200 -26.48 1.99 -21.36
C TYR A 200 -25.88 3.07 -22.26
N ARG A 201 -24.56 3.06 -22.37
CA ARG A 201 -23.80 3.98 -23.23
C ARG A 201 -22.96 3.22 -24.24
N GLN A 202 -22.67 3.90 -25.34
CA GLN A 202 -21.76 3.44 -26.36
C GLN A 202 -20.97 4.61 -26.95
N SER A 203 -19.67 4.41 -27.10
CA SER A 203 -18.76 5.34 -27.76
C SER A 203 -17.78 4.54 -28.63
N GLY A 204 -17.91 4.67 -29.95
CA GLY A 204 -17.19 3.83 -30.89
C GLY A 204 -17.48 2.34 -30.67
N ASP A 205 -16.42 1.57 -30.36
CA ASP A 205 -16.45 0.14 -30.06
C ASP A 205 -16.61 -0.19 -28.56
N ILE A 206 -16.60 0.82 -27.71
CA ILE A 206 -16.75 0.70 -26.26
C ILE A 206 -18.24 0.80 -25.90
N LYS A 207 -18.72 -0.15 -25.11
CA LYS A 207 -20.12 -0.26 -24.67
C LYS A 207 -20.15 -0.55 -23.18
N GLY A 208 -21.15 -0.07 -22.47
CA GLY A 208 -21.14 -0.20 -21.01
C GLY A 208 -22.42 0.29 -20.34
N LEU A 209 -22.49 0.07 -19.04
CA LEU A 209 -23.46 0.72 -18.17
C LEU A 209 -22.76 1.83 -17.38
N TYR A 210 -23.38 3.00 -17.37
CA TYR A 210 -22.97 4.17 -16.61
C TYR A 210 -23.95 4.40 -15.45
N TYR A 211 -23.40 4.47 -14.24
CA TYR A 211 -24.14 4.58 -12.98
C TYR A 211 -23.97 5.99 -12.43
N PHE A 212 -25.06 6.73 -12.25
CA PHE A 212 -25.00 8.11 -11.77
C PHE A 212 -26.17 8.47 -10.85
N PRO A 213 -26.01 9.49 -9.99
CA PRO A 213 -27.11 10.03 -9.20
C PRO A 213 -27.93 11.03 -10.03
N GLU A 214 -29.25 11.06 -9.86
CA GLU A 214 -30.11 11.98 -10.63
C GLU A 214 -30.17 13.39 -10.03
N GLU A 215 -30.16 13.47 -8.70
CA GLU A 215 -30.50 14.69 -7.96
C GLU A 215 -29.33 15.29 -7.16
N ILE A 216 -28.18 14.59 -7.10
CA ILE A 216 -27.01 15.03 -6.32
C ILE A 216 -26.18 16.01 -7.17
N SER A 217 -25.91 17.20 -6.64
CA SER A 217 -25.08 18.21 -7.31
C SER A 217 -23.60 17.82 -7.36
N GLU A 218 -22.88 18.25 -8.39
CA GLU A 218 -21.45 17.90 -8.59
C GLU A 218 -20.52 18.32 -7.44
N GLY A 219 -20.90 19.36 -6.67
CA GLY A 219 -20.14 19.83 -5.50
C GLY A 219 -20.46 19.07 -4.20
N HIS A 220 -21.47 18.20 -4.20
CA HIS A 220 -21.85 17.42 -3.03
C HIS A 220 -20.76 16.40 -2.69
N LEU A 221 -20.43 16.21 -1.40
CA LEU A 221 -19.40 15.27 -0.98
C LEU A 221 -19.62 13.84 -1.49
N ARG A 222 -20.89 13.41 -1.50
CA ARG A 222 -21.32 12.08 -1.98
C ARG A 222 -21.55 12.00 -3.50
N TYR A 223 -21.31 13.08 -4.24
CA TYR A 223 -21.39 13.04 -5.70
C TYR A 223 -20.30 12.13 -6.27
N GLY A 224 -20.72 11.31 -7.22
CA GLY A 224 -19.80 10.53 -8.03
C GLY A 224 -20.56 9.53 -8.88
N ASN A 225 -19.86 8.93 -9.82
CA ASN A 225 -20.42 8.01 -10.80
C ASN A 225 -19.46 6.83 -11.04
N MET A 226 -19.99 5.77 -11.64
CA MET A 226 -19.25 4.54 -11.92
C MET A 226 -19.58 4.05 -13.33
N ALA A 227 -18.77 3.14 -13.86
CA ALA A 227 -19.08 2.44 -15.09
C ALA A 227 -18.56 0.99 -15.06
N ILE A 228 -19.26 0.10 -15.77
CA ILE A 228 -18.75 -1.21 -16.20
C ILE A 228 -18.83 -1.28 -17.72
N MET A 229 -17.68 -1.50 -18.35
CA MET A 229 -17.49 -1.26 -19.78
C MET A 229 -16.79 -2.45 -20.44
N MET A 230 -17.18 -2.76 -21.67
CA MET A 230 -16.61 -3.82 -22.51
C MET A 230 -16.28 -3.26 -23.90
N ARG A 231 -15.27 -3.82 -24.56
CA ARG A 231 -14.98 -3.59 -25.99
C ARG A 231 -15.34 -4.82 -26.82
N GLU A 232 -16.62 -5.17 -26.84
CA GLU A 232 -17.13 -6.34 -27.56
C GLU A 232 -18.11 -5.98 -28.66
N LYS A 233 -18.13 -6.78 -29.73
CA LYS A 233 -19.05 -6.55 -30.87
C LYS A 233 -20.51 -6.80 -30.48
N ASN A 234 -20.78 -7.93 -29.84
CA ASN A 234 -22.12 -8.39 -29.48
C ASN A 234 -22.29 -8.30 -27.96
N VAL A 235 -22.89 -7.21 -27.48
CA VAL A 235 -23.15 -7.01 -26.05
C VAL A 235 -24.61 -7.29 -25.75
N THR A 236 -24.85 -7.99 -24.65
CA THR A 236 -26.16 -8.13 -24.02
C THR A 236 -26.16 -7.37 -22.70
N TYR A 237 -27.28 -6.76 -22.32
CA TYR A 237 -27.34 -5.92 -21.12
C TYR A 237 -28.77 -5.78 -20.59
N LYS A 238 -28.86 -5.64 -19.27
CA LYS A 238 -30.05 -5.20 -18.53
C LYS A 238 -29.63 -4.00 -17.69
N ALA A 239 -30.05 -2.79 -18.07
CA ALA A 239 -29.60 -1.57 -17.41
C ALA A 239 -30.10 -1.48 -15.96
N GLU A 240 -31.30 -1.98 -15.72
CA GLU A 240 -31.93 -2.06 -14.42
C GLU A 240 -32.64 -3.42 -14.28
N TRP A 241 -32.33 -4.16 -13.23
CA TRP A 241 -33.04 -5.38 -12.87
C TRP A 241 -34.50 -5.09 -12.55
N PHE A 242 -35.37 -6.10 -12.68
CA PHE A 242 -36.77 -5.96 -12.36
C PHE A 242 -36.99 -5.54 -10.90
N ASP A 243 -37.73 -4.45 -10.69
CA ASP A 243 -38.09 -3.92 -9.37
C ASP A 243 -39.39 -4.58 -8.88
N GLY A 244 -39.24 -5.72 -8.19
CA GLY A 244 -40.35 -6.51 -7.66
C GLY A 244 -40.61 -6.31 -6.15
N GLU A 245 -41.43 -7.19 -5.56
CA GLU A 245 -41.81 -7.10 -4.15
C GLU A 245 -40.85 -7.84 -3.21
N TRP A 246 -40.14 -8.86 -3.71
CA TRP A 246 -39.23 -9.71 -2.92
C TRP A 246 -37.89 -9.95 -3.63
N VAL A 247 -37.56 -11.22 -3.93
CA VAL A 247 -36.35 -11.63 -4.64
C VAL A 247 -36.53 -11.60 -6.15
N ASP A 248 -37.66 -11.06 -6.62
CA ASP A 248 -38.12 -11.15 -8.00
C ASP A 248 -37.09 -10.60 -8.99
N GLY A 249 -36.37 -9.53 -8.63
CA GLY A 249 -35.29 -8.99 -9.47
C GLY A 249 -34.09 -9.94 -9.62
N ILE A 250 -33.74 -10.66 -8.54
CA ILE A 250 -32.68 -11.68 -8.58
C ILE A 250 -33.14 -12.87 -9.43
N GLN A 251 -34.38 -13.31 -9.22
CA GLN A 251 -34.95 -14.45 -9.92
C GLN A 251 -35.13 -14.14 -11.42
N ASP A 252 -35.70 -12.99 -11.77
CA ASP A 252 -35.83 -12.49 -13.14
C ASP A 252 -34.48 -12.49 -13.86
N PHE A 253 -33.46 -11.88 -13.25
CA PHE A 253 -32.13 -11.86 -13.84
C PHE A 253 -31.57 -13.26 -14.05
N TRP A 254 -31.65 -14.12 -13.02
CA TRP A 254 -31.03 -15.44 -13.08
C TRP A 254 -31.76 -16.36 -14.07
N ASP A 255 -33.09 -16.33 -14.12
CA ASP A 255 -33.89 -17.10 -15.05
C ASP A 255 -33.61 -16.65 -16.50
N ASP A 256 -33.64 -15.34 -16.79
CA ASP A 256 -33.29 -14.73 -18.09
C ASP A 256 -31.88 -15.15 -18.55
N PHE A 257 -30.87 -14.94 -17.70
CA PHE A 257 -29.49 -15.30 -18.05
C PHE A 257 -29.30 -16.81 -18.23
N THR A 258 -29.95 -17.64 -17.42
CA THR A 258 -29.76 -19.10 -17.50
C THR A 258 -30.52 -19.75 -18.64
N GLU A 259 -31.57 -19.12 -19.17
CA GLU A 259 -32.35 -19.62 -20.30
C GLU A 259 -31.47 -19.78 -21.55
N ASP A 260 -30.86 -18.69 -22.03
CA ASP A 260 -30.10 -18.69 -23.29
C ASP A 260 -28.72 -18.03 -23.21
N GLY A 261 -28.36 -17.46 -22.06
CA GLY A 261 -27.10 -16.73 -21.85
C GLY A 261 -27.11 -15.29 -22.36
N LEU A 262 -28.28 -14.76 -22.71
CA LEU A 262 -28.51 -13.37 -23.06
C LEU A 262 -29.33 -12.71 -21.94
N LEU A 263 -29.54 -11.40 -22.06
CA LEU A 263 -30.33 -10.60 -21.14
C LEU A 263 -31.36 -9.79 -21.92
N GLU A 264 -32.60 -9.85 -21.46
CA GLU A 264 -33.63 -8.92 -21.87
C GLU A 264 -33.33 -7.50 -21.37
N LYS A 265 -33.65 -6.49 -22.17
CA LYS A 265 -33.34 -5.09 -21.81
C LYS A 265 -34.20 -4.58 -20.66
N VAL A 266 -35.46 -5.04 -20.61
CA VAL A 266 -36.49 -4.60 -19.66
C VAL A 266 -37.47 -5.74 -19.45
N THR A 267 -37.67 -6.12 -18.20
CA THR A 267 -38.75 -7.04 -17.80
C THR A 267 -40.01 -6.25 -17.48
N LYS A 268 -41.16 -6.75 -17.93
CA LYS A 268 -42.49 -6.26 -17.51
C LYS A 268 -43.31 -7.43 -17.00
N SER A 269 -43.97 -7.26 -15.86
CA SER A 269 -44.88 -8.25 -15.29
C SER A 269 -46.21 -7.59 -14.96
N ASP A 270 -47.30 -8.15 -15.50
CA ASP A 270 -48.67 -7.79 -15.14
C ASP A 270 -49.20 -8.64 -13.96
N SER A 271 -48.32 -9.42 -13.34
CA SER A 271 -48.68 -10.28 -12.20
C SER A 271 -49.12 -9.44 -11.01
N VAL A 272 -50.20 -9.85 -10.36
CA VAL A 272 -50.69 -9.18 -9.15
C VAL A 272 -49.79 -9.59 -7.98
N GLY A 273 -49.23 -8.60 -7.29
CA GLY A 273 -48.39 -8.79 -6.11
C GLY A 273 -49.13 -9.37 -4.90
N CYS A 274 -48.39 -9.54 -3.81
CA CYS A 274 -48.89 -10.11 -2.57
C CYS A 274 -49.76 -9.10 -1.80
N GLU A 275 -51.01 -9.46 -1.50
CA GLU A 275 -51.92 -8.62 -0.68
C GLU A 275 -51.31 -8.32 0.71
N PHE A 276 -50.50 -9.22 1.25
CA PHE A 276 -49.78 -9.05 2.51
C PHE A 276 -48.87 -7.81 2.50
N ALA A 277 -48.35 -7.41 1.33
CA ALA A 277 -47.51 -6.22 1.17
C ALA A 277 -48.25 -4.91 1.44
N GLN A 278 -49.58 -4.92 1.44
CA GLN A 278 -50.42 -3.77 1.78
C GLN A 278 -50.58 -3.58 3.30
N PHE A 279 -50.34 -4.63 4.09
CA PHE A 279 -50.56 -4.65 5.54
C PHE A 279 -49.26 -4.54 6.36
N HIS A 280 -48.10 -4.67 5.73
CA HIS A 280 -46.80 -4.62 6.40
C HIS A 280 -45.83 -3.70 5.67
N ASN A 281 -44.92 -3.08 6.42
CA ASN A 281 -43.88 -2.25 5.82
C ASN A 281 -42.75 -3.12 5.27
N PHE A 282 -42.79 -3.39 3.96
CA PHE A 282 -41.72 -4.04 3.21
C PHE A 282 -40.76 -3.05 2.54
N SER A 283 -40.64 -1.82 3.03
CA SER A 283 -39.71 -0.83 2.47
C SER A 283 -38.27 -1.32 2.41
N PHE A 284 -37.92 -2.30 3.25
CA PHE A 284 -36.61 -2.96 3.26
C PHE A 284 -36.41 -3.91 2.07
N LEU A 285 -37.46 -4.46 1.46
CA LEU A 285 -37.35 -5.26 0.24
C LEU A 285 -37.20 -4.40 -1.01
N LYS A 286 -37.62 -3.13 -0.93
CA LYS A 286 -37.48 -2.15 -2.01
C LYS A 286 -36.09 -1.52 -1.97
N ARG A 287 -35.22 -2.00 -2.86
CA ARG A 287 -33.85 -1.51 -3.02
C ARG A 287 -33.84 -0.09 -3.57
N ARG A 288 -33.00 0.75 -2.98
CA ARG A 288 -32.78 2.13 -3.48
C ARG A 288 -31.74 2.13 -4.58
N GLU A 289 -30.75 1.25 -4.47
CA GLU A 289 -29.78 1.01 -5.51
C GLU A 289 -30.43 0.37 -6.74
N LYS A 290 -29.99 0.78 -7.92
CA LYS A 290 -30.38 0.16 -9.18
C LYS A 290 -29.29 -0.80 -9.63
N ILE A 291 -29.64 -2.06 -9.86
CA ILE A 291 -28.69 -3.12 -10.26
C ILE A 291 -28.65 -3.21 -11.77
N GLY A 292 -27.45 -3.20 -12.37
CA GLY A 292 -27.25 -3.35 -13.80
C GLY A 292 -26.35 -4.53 -14.14
N SER A 293 -26.60 -5.16 -15.28
CA SER A 293 -25.80 -6.26 -15.80
C SER A 293 -25.43 -6.06 -17.27
N ILE A 294 -24.19 -6.38 -17.61
CA ILE A 294 -23.67 -6.36 -18.99
C ILE A 294 -22.84 -7.60 -19.25
N GLY A 295 -22.93 -8.13 -20.46
CA GLY A 295 -22.18 -9.32 -20.84
C GLY A 295 -22.09 -9.50 -22.34
N THR A 296 -21.59 -10.66 -22.72
CA THR A 296 -21.44 -11.06 -24.12
C THR A 296 -21.49 -12.59 -24.24
N GLN A 297 -21.73 -13.07 -25.45
CA GLN A 297 -21.84 -14.49 -25.77
C GLN A 297 -21.01 -14.83 -27.01
N TYR A 298 -20.32 -15.97 -26.95
CA TYR A 298 -19.56 -16.53 -28.05
C TYR A 298 -19.74 -18.04 -28.16
N VAL A 299 -19.49 -18.58 -29.35
CA VAL A 299 -19.29 -20.00 -29.56
C VAL A 299 -17.80 -20.23 -29.71
N LEU A 300 -17.22 -21.08 -28.86
CA LEU A 300 -15.80 -21.43 -28.85
C LEU A 300 -15.62 -22.82 -29.45
N ARG A 301 -14.73 -22.95 -30.42
CA ARG A 301 -14.34 -24.25 -31.00
C ARG A 301 -13.54 -25.09 -30.02
N PRO A 302 -13.39 -26.41 -30.23
CA PRO A 302 -12.51 -27.25 -29.43
C PRO A 302 -11.11 -26.65 -29.29
N GLY A 303 -10.64 -26.50 -28.05
CA GLY A 303 -9.34 -25.90 -27.71
C GLY A 303 -9.23 -24.38 -27.89
N GLU A 304 -10.26 -23.70 -28.41
CA GLU A 304 -10.28 -22.24 -28.54
C GLU A 304 -10.31 -21.59 -27.16
N GLU A 305 -9.49 -20.56 -26.98
CA GLU A 305 -9.45 -19.73 -25.78
C GLU A 305 -9.89 -18.31 -26.13
N ARG A 306 -10.73 -17.73 -25.28
CA ARG A 306 -11.20 -16.35 -25.40
C ARG A 306 -11.11 -15.62 -24.08
N THR A 307 -10.71 -14.35 -24.15
CA THR A 307 -10.75 -13.41 -23.02
C THR A 307 -12.03 -12.60 -23.07
N PHE A 308 -12.78 -12.60 -21.97
CA PHE A 308 -13.90 -11.71 -21.70
C PHE A 308 -13.38 -10.58 -20.80
N GLU A 309 -13.26 -9.36 -21.36
CA GLU A 309 -12.65 -8.21 -20.69
C GLU A 309 -13.71 -7.19 -20.27
N PHE A 310 -13.60 -6.75 -19.00
CA PHE A 310 -14.38 -5.67 -18.43
C PHE A 310 -13.45 -4.63 -17.82
N VAL A 311 -13.83 -3.37 -17.92
CA VAL A 311 -13.24 -2.27 -17.18
C VAL A 311 -14.29 -1.74 -16.23
N ILE A 312 -14.00 -1.78 -14.93
CA ILE A 312 -14.78 -1.09 -13.90
C ILE A 312 -14.04 0.20 -13.58
N SER A 313 -14.70 1.34 -13.72
CA SER A 313 -14.13 2.66 -13.43
C SER A 313 -15.05 3.46 -12.51
N TRP A 314 -14.48 4.39 -11.75
CA TRP A 314 -15.23 5.25 -10.84
C TRP A 314 -14.71 6.69 -10.84
N TYR A 315 -15.57 7.59 -10.39
CA TYR A 315 -15.28 9.00 -10.27
C TYR A 315 -16.05 9.60 -9.10
N PHE A 316 -15.45 9.59 -7.92
CA PHE A 316 -15.95 10.24 -6.70
C PHE A 316 -15.04 11.41 -6.34
N PRO A 317 -15.16 12.56 -7.02
CA PRO A 317 -14.10 13.56 -7.01
C PRO A 317 -13.93 14.25 -5.66
N ASN A 318 -14.96 14.28 -4.82
CA ASN A 318 -15.05 15.14 -3.64
C ASN A 318 -14.65 14.40 -2.36
N ARG A 319 -13.80 15.04 -1.56
CA ARG A 319 -13.27 14.57 -0.28
C ARG A 319 -13.50 15.63 0.80
N VAL A 320 -13.68 15.17 2.03
CA VAL A 320 -13.73 16.05 3.22
C VAL A 320 -12.39 16.78 3.36
N LYS A 321 -12.42 18.10 3.46
CA LYS A 321 -11.24 18.94 3.69
C LYS A 321 -10.83 18.94 5.16
N ALA A 322 -10.48 17.77 5.69
CA ALA A 322 -9.98 17.59 7.04
C ALA A 322 -9.35 16.21 7.22
N TRP A 323 -8.50 16.10 8.23
CA TRP A 323 -8.14 14.82 8.82
C TRP A 323 -9.18 14.41 9.86
N ILE A 324 -9.83 13.27 9.67
CA ILE A 324 -10.86 12.75 10.58
C ILE A 324 -10.32 11.53 11.30
N GLU A 325 -10.19 11.62 12.63
CA GLU A 325 -9.65 10.54 13.47
C GLU A 325 -10.42 10.34 14.79
N PHE A 326 -10.87 11.42 15.42
CA PHE A 326 -11.54 11.38 16.73
C PHE A 326 -13.03 11.73 16.64
N ASP A 327 -13.79 11.40 17.68
CA ASP A 327 -15.22 11.71 17.79
C ASP A 327 -15.53 13.20 17.55
N GLU A 328 -14.68 14.12 18.04
CA GLU A 328 -14.87 15.55 17.81
C GLU A 328 -14.76 15.92 16.32
N ASP A 329 -13.81 15.33 15.60
CA ASP A 329 -13.67 15.54 14.16
C ASP A 329 -14.87 14.94 13.43
N TYR A 330 -15.27 13.73 13.82
CA TYR A 330 -16.42 13.07 13.20
C TYR A 330 -17.73 13.85 13.42
N ASP A 331 -17.95 14.38 14.62
CA ASP A 331 -19.11 15.23 14.94
C ASP A 331 -19.15 16.51 14.09
N LYS A 332 -17.99 17.16 13.89
CA LYS A 332 -17.87 18.34 13.02
C LYS A 332 -18.17 18.00 11.58
N PHE A 333 -17.70 16.83 11.13
CA PHE A 333 -18.02 16.30 9.82
C PHE A 333 -19.53 16.09 9.65
N LEU A 334 -20.21 15.44 10.60
CA LEU A 334 -21.66 15.22 10.57
C LEU A 334 -22.46 16.53 10.56
N LYS A 335 -21.96 17.58 11.20
CA LYS A 335 -22.56 18.93 11.21
C LYS A 335 -22.27 19.74 9.94
N GLY A 336 -21.46 19.20 9.02
CA GLY A 336 -21.06 19.90 7.78
C GLY A 336 -20.12 21.07 8.02
N GLU A 337 -19.33 21.04 9.10
CA GLU A 337 -18.43 22.14 9.48
C GLU A 337 -17.12 22.15 8.67
N TYR A 338 -16.81 21.06 7.96
CA TYR A 338 -15.67 20.99 7.05
C TYR A 338 -16.06 21.30 5.61
N GLY A 339 -15.13 21.91 4.88
CA GLY A 339 -15.26 22.11 3.45
C GLY A 339 -14.98 20.85 2.64
N THR A 340 -14.94 21.03 1.31
CA THR A 340 -14.62 19.98 0.34
C THR A 340 -13.33 20.31 -0.40
N VAL A 341 -12.53 19.29 -0.68
CA VAL A 341 -11.41 19.30 -1.66
C VAL A 341 -11.64 18.20 -2.67
N ARG A 342 -10.89 18.20 -3.78
CA ARG A 342 -11.01 17.18 -4.82
C ARG A 342 -9.76 16.31 -4.92
N ASN A 343 -9.93 15.08 -5.41
CA ASN A 343 -8.82 14.18 -5.75
C ASN A 343 -8.14 14.60 -7.07
N HIS A 344 -6.85 14.26 -7.23
CA HIS A 344 -6.04 14.60 -8.39
C HIS A 344 -6.63 14.16 -9.73
N TYR A 345 -7.16 12.93 -9.79
CA TYR A 345 -7.77 12.42 -11.03
C TYR A 345 -8.96 13.26 -11.51
N ALA A 346 -9.56 14.09 -10.63
CA ALA A 346 -10.65 14.98 -10.98
C ALA A 346 -10.21 16.17 -11.87
N ALA A 347 -8.91 16.49 -11.89
CA ALA A 347 -8.31 17.45 -12.83
C ALA A 347 -8.08 16.85 -14.22
N ARG A 348 -8.13 15.52 -14.34
CA ARG A 348 -7.80 14.77 -15.57
C ARG A 348 -9.02 14.19 -16.27
N PHE A 349 -10.01 13.79 -15.50
CA PHE A 349 -11.21 13.13 -16.00
C PHE A 349 -12.47 13.88 -15.60
N ALA A 350 -13.48 13.82 -16.45
CA ALA A 350 -14.79 14.42 -16.17
C ALA A 350 -15.73 13.49 -15.41
N ASN A 351 -15.61 12.17 -15.61
CA ASN A 351 -16.47 11.14 -15.01
C ASN A 351 -15.87 9.74 -15.24
N ALA A 352 -16.52 8.70 -14.70
CA ALA A 352 -16.10 7.31 -14.78
C ALA A 352 -16.14 6.75 -16.20
N TRP A 353 -17.04 7.25 -17.06
CA TRP A 353 -17.07 6.84 -18.48
C TRP A 353 -15.80 7.31 -19.20
N ASP A 354 -15.42 8.58 -19.01
CA ASP A 354 -14.20 9.18 -19.55
C ASP A 354 -12.93 8.44 -19.07
N VAL A 355 -12.89 8.03 -17.80
CA VAL A 355 -11.81 7.16 -17.27
C VAL A 355 -11.74 5.83 -18.05
N GLY A 356 -12.88 5.16 -18.21
CA GLY A 356 -12.92 3.87 -18.90
C GLY A 356 -12.56 3.98 -20.38
N GLU A 357 -12.99 5.05 -21.06
CA GLU A 357 -12.57 5.36 -22.43
C GLU A 357 -11.06 5.55 -22.54
N TYR A 358 -10.47 6.34 -21.63
CA TYR A 358 -9.03 6.53 -21.59
C TYR A 358 -8.29 5.20 -21.41
N VAL A 359 -8.73 4.35 -20.49
CA VAL A 359 -8.14 3.02 -20.24
C VAL A 359 -8.19 2.18 -21.51
N TYR A 360 -9.34 2.06 -22.16
CA TYR A 360 -9.48 1.27 -23.38
C TYR A 360 -8.65 1.82 -24.55
N GLN A 361 -8.56 3.14 -24.70
CA GLN A 361 -7.75 3.78 -25.75
C GLN A 361 -6.25 3.57 -25.52
N ASN A 362 -5.81 3.45 -24.27
CA ASN A 362 -4.40 3.32 -23.89
C ASN A 362 -4.01 1.92 -23.38
N MET A 363 -4.93 0.95 -23.44
CA MET A 363 -4.83 -0.37 -22.79
C MET A 363 -3.48 -1.04 -23.03
N TYR A 364 -3.04 -1.10 -24.29
CA TYR A 364 -1.78 -1.74 -24.65
C TYR A 364 -0.60 -1.15 -23.87
N ARG A 365 -0.48 0.18 -23.81
CA ARG A 365 0.62 0.87 -23.15
C ARG A 365 0.56 0.72 -21.62
N LEU A 366 -0.65 0.86 -21.06
CA LEU A 366 -0.91 0.74 -19.62
C LEU A 366 -0.59 -0.67 -19.11
N GLU A 367 -1.07 -1.68 -19.85
CA GLU A 367 -0.81 -3.08 -19.54
C GLU A 367 0.66 -3.43 -19.75
N LYS A 368 1.27 -3.03 -20.86
CA LYS A 368 2.67 -3.33 -21.14
C LYS A 368 3.57 -2.84 -20.00
N GLY A 369 3.45 -1.57 -19.60
CA GLY A 369 4.26 -1.03 -18.51
C GLY A 369 4.04 -1.76 -17.17
N SER A 370 2.79 -2.18 -16.90
CA SER A 370 2.46 -2.95 -15.70
C SER A 370 3.04 -4.36 -15.73
N ARG A 371 3.00 -5.03 -16.90
CA ARG A 371 3.60 -6.36 -17.10
C ARG A 371 5.11 -6.31 -17.06
N ASP A 372 5.74 -5.34 -17.71
CA ASP A 372 7.19 -5.13 -17.67
C ASP A 372 7.68 -5.00 -16.21
N PHE A 373 6.95 -4.25 -15.37
CA PHE A 373 7.25 -4.11 -13.95
C PHE A 373 7.08 -5.44 -13.18
N SER A 374 5.95 -6.12 -13.36
CA SER A 374 5.68 -7.42 -12.73
C SER A 374 6.72 -8.47 -13.12
N GLU A 375 7.07 -8.57 -14.40
CA GLU A 375 8.08 -9.48 -14.91
C GLU A 375 9.47 -9.16 -14.34
N ALA A 376 9.84 -7.88 -14.28
CA ALA A 376 11.11 -7.46 -13.69
C ALA A 376 11.21 -7.86 -12.21
N MET A 377 10.13 -7.67 -11.44
CA MET A 377 10.08 -7.98 -10.01
C MET A 377 10.02 -9.48 -9.71
N PHE A 378 9.19 -10.25 -10.42
CA PHE A 378 8.89 -11.65 -10.03
C PHE A 378 9.60 -12.70 -10.88
N GLN A 379 9.89 -12.41 -12.15
CA GLN A 379 10.44 -13.41 -13.08
C GLN A 379 11.93 -13.19 -13.36
N ARG A 380 12.37 -11.93 -13.38
CA ARG A 380 13.76 -11.55 -13.66
C ARG A 380 14.58 -11.23 -12.42
N THR A 381 13.96 -11.17 -11.25
CA THR A 381 14.66 -11.01 -9.97
C THR A 381 14.97 -12.37 -9.36
N THR A 382 16.19 -12.54 -8.85
CA THR A 382 16.70 -13.79 -8.28
C THR A 382 16.75 -13.77 -6.75
N PHE A 383 16.11 -12.79 -6.11
CA PHE A 383 15.95 -12.79 -4.66
C PHE A 383 14.92 -13.84 -4.20
N PRO A 384 14.91 -14.22 -2.91
CA PRO A 384 13.88 -15.11 -2.38
C PRO A 384 12.49 -14.53 -2.63
N TYR A 385 11.51 -15.39 -2.92
CA TYR A 385 10.16 -14.94 -3.31
C TYR A 385 9.51 -14.11 -2.21
N TYR A 386 9.69 -14.49 -0.95
CA TYR A 386 9.12 -13.75 0.18
C TYR A 386 9.74 -12.34 0.33
N VAL A 387 10.94 -12.08 -0.19
CA VAL A 387 11.52 -10.73 -0.24
C VAL A 387 10.80 -9.90 -1.30
N ILE A 388 10.57 -10.45 -2.50
CA ILE A 388 9.82 -9.80 -3.57
C ILE A 388 8.37 -9.55 -3.13
N ASP A 389 7.77 -10.51 -2.43
CA ASP A 389 6.44 -10.40 -1.80
C ASP A 389 6.40 -9.30 -0.75
N ALA A 390 7.39 -9.19 0.15
CA ALA A 390 7.50 -8.08 1.11
C ALA A 390 7.52 -6.71 0.42
N LEU A 391 8.37 -6.55 -0.62
CA LEU A 391 8.50 -5.31 -1.37
C LEU A 391 7.19 -4.93 -2.06
N SER A 392 6.60 -5.88 -2.79
CA SER A 392 5.44 -5.63 -3.64
C SER A 392 4.13 -5.53 -2.87
N ALA A 393 3.97 -6.31 -1.79
CA ALA A 393 2.75 -6.29 -1.00
C ALA A 393 2.58 -5.00 -0.19
N ASN A 394 3.68 -4.30 0.14
CA ASN A 394 3.61 -3.01 0.83
C ASN A 394 3.41 -1.81 -0.12
N ILE A 395 3.48 -2.01 -1.45
CA ILE A 395 3.07 -0.99 -2.44
C ILE A 395 1.57 -0.69 -2.33
N THR A 396 0.76 -1.65 -1.88
CA THR A 396 -0.70 -1.47 -1.75
C THR A 396 -1.06 -0.36 -0.76
N ASN A 397 -0.21 -0.07 0.23
CA ASN A 397 -0.41 1.02 1.19
C ASN A 397 -0.62 2.35 0.46
N LEU A 398 0.19 2.63 -0.57
CA LEU A 398 0.09 3.82 -1.43
C LEU A 398 -1.23 3.92 -2.21
N ARG A 399 -1.88 2.79 -2.50
CA ARG A 399 -3.16 2.71 -3.25
C ARG A 399 -4.37 2.49 -2.35
N SER A 400 -4.16 2.46 -1.04
CA SER A 400 -5.21 2.40 -0.03
C SER A 400 -5.75 3.80 0.30
N ASN A 401 -6.80 3.89 1.13
CA ASN A 401 -7.26 5.17 1.68
C ASN A 401 -6.30 5.80 2.71
N LEU A 402 -5.15 5.17 2.98
CA LEU A 402 -4.03 5.78 3.70
C LEU A 402 -3.57 7.07 3.02
N CYS A 403 -3.42 7.04 1.69
CA CYS A 403 -2.78 8.09 0.91
C CYS A 403 -3.78 8.92 0.12
N PHE A 404 -3.54 10.22 0.09
CA PHE A 404 -4.32 11.22 -0.60
C PHE A 404 -3.48 11.83 -1.71
N TRP A 405 -4.09 12.01 -2.87
CA TRP A 405 -3.53 12.83 -3.93
C TRP A 405 -4.57 13.88 -4.31
N LEU A 406 -4.32 15.13 -3.93
CA LEU A 406 -5.26 16.23 -4.06
C LEU A 406 -5.20 16.86 -5.46
N GLU A 407 -6.26 17.56 -5.84
CA GLU A 407 -6.42 18.22 -7.15
C GLU A 407 -5.28 19.19 -7.50
N ASP A 408 -4.64 19.79 -6.51
CA ASP A 408 -3.49 20.69 -6.71
C ASP A 408 -2.15 19.96 -6.87
N GLY A 409 -2.17 18.62 -6.87
CA GLY A 409 -1.01 17.74 -6.94
C GLY A 409 -0.38 17.42 -5.59
N THR A 410 -0.87 17.97 -4.47
CA THR A 410 -0.34 17.66 -3.14
C THR A 410 -0.60 16.21 -2.77
N PHE A 411 0.47 15.48 -2.44
CA PHE A 411 0.41 14.14 -1.87
C PHE A 411 0.52 14.22 -0.35
N ALA A 412 -0.30 13.42 0.35
CA ALA A 412 -0.33 13.35 1.81
C ALA A 412 -0.87 11.99 2.25
N GLY A 413 -0.83 11.68 3.55
CA GLY A 413 -1.52 10.51 4.07
C GLY A 413 -1.61 10.46 5.58
N PHE A 414 -2.37 9.49 6.07
CA PHE A 414 -2.38 9.11 7.49
C PHE A 414 -1.13 8.31 7.86
N GLU A 415 -1.00 7.91 9.12
CA GLU A 415 -0.09 6.83 9.53
C GLU A 415 -0.67 5.45 9.17
N GLY A 416 -1.96 5.26 9.43
CA GLY A 416 -2.72 4.04 9.17
C GLY A 416 -4.20 4.33 8.99
N ILE A 417 -4.99 3.29 8.76
CA ILE A 417 -6.46 3.42 8.70
C ILE A 417 -7.12 2.34 9.57
N ARG A 418 -8.14 2.73 10.33
CA ARG A 418 -9.05 1.77 10.99
C ARG A 418 -10.05 1.24 9.95
N ASP A 419 -11.02 0.46 10.40
CA ASP A 419 -12.03 -0.10 9.50
C ASP A 419 -12.84 1.00 8.79
N ASP A 420 -13.13 2.09 9.49
CA ASP A 420 -14.10 3.13 9.07
C ASP A 420 -13.59 4.57 9.27
N ILE A 421 -12.33 4.77 9.67
CA ILE A 421 -11.77 6.10 9.93
C ILE A 421 -10.25 6.10 9.77
N GLY A 422 -9.64 7.28 9.56
CA GLY A 422 -8.18 7.41 9.56
C GLY A 422 -7.57 7.17 10.94
N CYS A 423 -6.28 6.84 10.99
CA CYS A 423 -5.51 6.73 12.23
C CYS A 423 -4.16 7.43 12.08
N GLY A 424 -3.83 8.31 13.02
CA GLY A 424 -2.68 9.19 12.91
C GLY A 424 -2.90 10.25 11.82
N TYR A 425 -3.70 11.27 12.13
CA TYR A 425 -3.98 12.39 11.22
C TYR A 425 -2.71 13.10 10.70
N GLY A 426 -2.73 13.64 9.49
CA GLY A 426 -1.61 14.37 8.92
C GLY A 426 -0.42 13.47 8.60
N SER A 427 0.27 13.75 7.50
CA SER A 427 1.51 13.03 7.18
C SER A 427 2.54 13.26 8.28
N VAL A 428 2.70 12.29 9.18
CA VAL A 428 3.50 12.44 10.41
C VAL A 428 4.97 12.22 10.08
N PRO A 429 5.83 13.23 10.19
CA PRO A 429 7.20 13.11 9.72
C PRO A 429 7.96 11.93 10.31
N HIS A 430 7.77 11.61 11.61
CA HIS A 430 8.49 10.51 12.25
C HIS A 430 8.10 9.11 11.76
N VAL A 431 6.81 8.86 11.43
CA VAL A 431 6.40 7.55 10.88
C VAL A 431 6.81 7.46 9.41
N TRP A 432 6.68 8.58 8.70
CA TRP A 432 7.07 8.66 7.29
C TRP A 432 8.59 8.69 7.09
N ASN A 433 9.41 8.73 8.14
CA ASN A 433 10.86 8.49 8.04
C ASN A 433 11.16 7.06 7.54
N TYR A 434 10.35 6.08 7.94
CA TYR A 434 10.53 4.68 7.57
C TYR A 434 10.11 4.45 6.12
N GLU A 435 9.14 5.20 5.62
CA GLU A 435 8.62 5.11 4.25
C GLU A 435 9.73 5.31 3.20
N GLN A 436 9.94 4.29 2.35
CA GLN A 436 10.87 4.36 1.21
C GLN A 436 10.20 4.00 -0.14
N THR A 437 9.02 3.38 -0.12
CA THR A 437 8.33 2.92 -1.33
C THR A 437 7.95 4.07 -2.28
N VAL A 438 7.27 5.11 -1.80
CA VAL A 438 6.88 6.31 -2.54
C VAL A 438 8.12 7.08 -2.99
N ALA A 439 9.09 7.24 -2.10
CA ALA A 439 10.33 7.95 -2.39
C ALA A 439 11.10 7.42 -3.61
N PHE A 440 11.10 6.10 -3.83
CA PHE A 440 11.78 5.49 -4.97
C PHE A 440 10.85 5.24 -6.16
N LEU A 441 9.60 4.79 -5.94
CA LEU A 441 8.67 4.49 -7.03
C LEU A 441 8.04 5.75 -7.65
N PHE A 442 7.76 6.77 -6.85
CA PHE A 442 7.10 8.01 -7.28
C PHE A 442 7.71 9.25 -6.59
N PRO A 443 9.00 9.54 -6.79
CA PRO A 443 9.72 10.62 -6.09
C PRO A 443 9.10 12.01 -6.29
N LYS A 444 8.34 12.22 -7.38
CA LYS A 444 7.61 13.48 -7.59
C LYS A 444 6.49 13.68 -6.58
N LEU A 445 5.79 12.61 -6.17
CA LEU A 445 4.76 12.68 -5.12
C LEU A 445 5.43 12.97 -3.78
N GLU A 446 6.49 12.25 -3.45
CA GLU A 446 7.29 12.44 -2.22
C GLU A 446 7.80 13.89 -2.08
N LYS A 447 8.31 14.45 -3.17
CA LYS A 447 8.74 15.85 -3.24
C LYS A 447 7.63 16.83 -2.82
N THR A 448 6.36 16.54 -3.08
CA THR A 448 5.25 17.41 -2.64
C THR A 448 5.06 17.37 -1.13
N MET A 449 5.29 16.23 -0.46
CA MET A 449 5.28 16.15 1.00
C MET A 449 6.37 17.03 1.61
N ARG A 450 7.60 16.97 1.06
CA ARG A 450 8.71 17.85 1.47
C ARG A 450 8.36 19.34 1.32
N ASN A 451 7.69 19.71 0.23
CA ASN A 451 7.24 21.09 0.05
C ASN A 451 6.30 21.52 1.17
N VAL A 452 5.39 20.68 1.64
CA VAL A 452 4.47 21.06 2.70
C VAL A 452 5.18 21.11 4.06
N GLU A 453 5.93 20.06 4.41
CA GLU A 453 6.71 20.00 5.66
C GLU A 453 7.55 21.27 5.87
N PHE A 454 8.30 21.71 4.85
CA PHE A 454 9.22 22.83 4.99
C PHE A 454 8.63 24.19 4.65
N LEU A 455 7.74 24.30 3.66
CA LEU A 455 7.26 25.61 3.20
C LEU A 455 5.97 26.05 3.90
N GLN A 456 5.23 25.12 4.54
CA GLN A 456 3.97 25.41 5.22
C GLN A 456 4.01 25.04 6.70
N GLU A 457 4.56 23.88 7.04
CA GLU A 457 4.56 23.34 8.41
C GLU A 457 5.80 23.71 9.23
N THR A 458 6.80 24.35 8.63
CA THR A 458 7.98 24.86 9.34
C THR A 458 7.88 26.38 9.50
N ASP A 459 7.92 26.85 10.76
CA ASP A 459 7.76 28.27 11.06
C ASP A 459 9.02 29.10 10.75
N ALA A 460 9.04 30.36 11.16
CA ALA A 460 10.16 31.25 10.90
C ALA A 460 11.39 30.96 11.80
N GLU A 461 11.19 30.29 12.93
CA GLU A 461 12.28 29.91 13.85
C GLU A 461 12.91 28.57 13.48
N GLY A 462 12.30 27.83 12.54
CA GLY A 462 12.76 26.51 12.09
C GLY A 462 12.02 25.35 12.74
N CYS A 463 11.09 25.61 13.66
CA CYS A 463 10.30 24.56 14.30
C CYS A 463 9.30 23.97 13.29
N MET A 464 9.36 22.65 13.09
CA MET A 464 8.45 21.88 12.24
C MET A 464 7.26 21.34 13.04
N SER A 465 6.05 21.44 12.46
CA SER A 465 4.86 20.80 13.02
C SER A 465 4.95 19.28 12.85
N THR A 466 4.66 18.52 13.91
CA THR A 466 4.58 17.05 13.87
C THR A 466 3.44 16.54 12.99
N ARG A 467 2.47 17.38 12.61
CA ARG A 467 1.30 17.00 11.82
C ARG A 467 1.03 18.00 10.70
N MET A 468 0.69 17.49 9.51
CA MET A 468 0.48 18.24 8.26
C MET A 468 -0.97 18.79 8.15
N PHE A 469 -1.35 19.71 9.02
CA PHE A 469 -2.72 20.26 9.12
C PHE A 469 -2.99 21.40 8.13
N SER A 470 -1.95 22.11 7.69
CA SER A 470 -2.02 23.23 6.75
C SER A 470 -2.58 22.87 5.37
N VAL A 471 -2.41 21.62 4.93
CA VAL A 471 -2.99 21.08 3.67
C VAL A 471 -4.50 21.32 3.60
N PHE A 472 -5.19 21.21 4.74
CA PHE A 472 -6.62 21.45 4.84
C PHE A 472 -6.98 22.81 5.43
N GLY A 473 -5.99 23.70 5.60
CA GLY A 473 -6.17 25.02 6.22
C GLY A 473 -6.54 24.93 7.70
N GLN A 474 -6.31 23.76 8.34
CA GLN A 474 -6.51 23.58 9.77
C GLN A 474 -5.39 24.31 10.53
N ARG A 475 -5.68 24.73 11.76
CA ARG A 475 -4.68 25.40 12.61
C ARG A 475 -3.50 24.44 12.82
N ARG A 476 -2.27 24.98 12.71
CA ARG A 476 -1.04 24.24 13.03
C ARG A 476 -1.19 23.48 14.35
N TYR A 477 -0.75 22.23 14.35
CA TYR A 477 -0.79 21.37 15.52
C TYR A 477 0.07 21.94 16.65
N SER A 478 -0.48 22.00 17.86
CA SER A 478 0.14 22.73 19.00
C SER A 478 1.11 21.88 19.83
N MET A 479 1.48 20.69 19.37
CA MET A 479 2.41 19.81 20.06
C MET A 479 3.85 20.32 19.94
N VAL A 480 4.71 19.89 20.88
CA VAL A 480 6.16 20.02 20.74
C VAL A 480 6.65 19.34 19.45
N PRO A 481 7.67 19.87 18.78
CA PRO A 481 8.20 19.24 17.57
C PRO A 481 8.76 17.85 17.86
N ALA A 482 8.49 16.90 16.97
CA ALA A 482 9.11 15.58 16.99
C ALA A 482 10.56 15.69 16.52
N CYS A 483 11.50 15.30 17.39
CA CYS A 483 12.93 15.39 17.14
C CYS A 483 13.36 14.52 15.95
N ASP A 484 12.94 13.25 15.97
CA ASP A 484 13.15 12.32 14.87
C ASP A 484 12.42 12.74 13.59
N GLY A 485 11.21 13.29 13.71
CA GLY A 485 10.41 13.77 12.58
C GLY A 485 11.05 14.94 11.83
N GLU A 486 11.51 15.98 12.53
CA GLU A 486 12.16 17.14 11.92
C GLU A 486 13.53 16.76 11.32
N LEU A 487 14.38 16.09 12.09
CA LEU A 487 15.71 15.67 11.65
C LEU A 487 15.63 14.68 10.47
N GLY A 488 14.72 13.70 10.55
CA GLY A 488 14.51 12.74 9.48
C GLY A 488 13.97 13.39 8.20
N SER A 489 13.15 14.44 8.32
CA SER A 489 12.71 15.22 7.15
C SER A 489 13.85 15.95 6.45
N ILE A 490 14.86 16.42 7.20
CA ILE A 490 16.09 17.00 6.63
C ILE A 490 16.86 15.95 5.82
N VAL A 491 17.03 14.74 6.37
CA VAL A 491 17.69 13.64 5.65
C VAL A 491 16.91 13.27 4.38
N ARG A 492 15.58 13.25 4.45
CA ARG A 492 14.71 12.94 3.30
C ARG A 492 14.76 14.00 2.20
N ILE A 493 14.96 15.30 2.50
CA ILE A 493 15.23 16.30 1.44
C ILE A 493 16.43 15.87 0.60
N TYR A 494 17.53 15.50 1.26
CA TYR A 494 18.75 15.10 0.57
C TYR A 494 18.54 13.83 -0.24
N ARG A 495 17.92 12.78 0.33
CA ARG A 495 17.54 11.55 -0.40
C ARG A 495 16.73 11.88 -1.67
N ASP A 496 15.67 12.68 -1.53
CA ASP A 496 14.76 13.00 -2.63
C ASP A 496 15.46 13.85 -3.71
N PHE A 497 16.30 14.81 -3.29
CA PHE A 497 17.15 15.60 -4.19
C PHE A 497 18.12 14.71 -4.96
N LYS A 498 18.81 13.78 -4.30
CA LYS A 498 19.78 12.87 -4.93
C LYS A 498 19.10 11.93 -5.91
N ASN A 499 17.92 11.43 -5.56
CA ASN A 499 17.16 10.55 -6.45
C ASN A 499 16.63 11.29 -7.69
N LEU A 500 16.20 12.55 -7.57
CA LEU A 500 15.65 13.34 -8.68
C LEU A 500 16.69 14.12 -9.48
N GLY A 501 17.77 14.57 -8.84
CA GLY A 501 18.72 15.54 -9.40
C GLY A 501 18.17 16.97 -9.50
N ASP A 502 17.06 17.28 -8.83
CA ASP A 502 16.36 18.56 -8.96
C ASP A 502 16.94 19.65 -8.04
N ILE A 503 17.89 20.43 -8.59
CA ILE A 503 18.53 21.52 -7.86
C ILE A 503 17.58 22.67 -7.50
N GLU A 504 16.52 22.89 -8.28
CA GLU A 504 15.54 23.97 -8.01
C GLU A 504 14.65 23.62 -6.82
N PHE A 505 14.29 22.34 -6.68
CA PHE A 505 13.66 21.82 -5.47
C PHE A 505 14.50 22.12 -4.23
N LEU A 506 15.78 21.77 -4.28
CA LEU A 506 16.69 21.98 -3.15
C LEU A 506 16.82 23.48 -2.82
N ARG A 507 17.05 24.33 -3.82
CA ARG A 507 17.13 25.80 -3.66
C ARG A 507 15.88 26.38 -3.00
N LYS A 508 14.70 25.90 -3.40
CA LYS A 508 13.41 26.38 -2.89
C LYS A 508 13.23 26.09 -1.40
N ILE A 509 13.69 24.94 -0.92
CA ILE A 509 13.48 24.48 0.46
C ILE A 509 14.64 24.86 1.40
N TRP A 510 15.84 25.09 0.87
CA TRP A 510 17.07 25.21 1.64
C TRP A 510 16.98 26.17 2.84
N SER A 511 16.41 27.36 2.66
CA SER A 511 16.32 28.35 3.76
C SER A 511 15.49 27.86 4.94
N LYS A 512 14.48 27.01 4.70
CA LYS A 512 13.67 26.39 5.74
C LYS A 512 14.36 25.16 6.33
N ALA A 513 15.06 24.38 5.51
CA ALA A 513 15.82 23.23 5.97
C ALA A 513 16.99 23.62 6.89
N SER A 514 17.76 24.65 6.53
CA SER A 514 18.85 25.14 7.38
C SER A 514 18.33 25.80 8.67
N ALA A 515 17.20 26.51 8.60
CA ALA A 515 16.53 27.03 9.80
C ALA A 515 16.07 25.90 10.73
N ALA A 516 15.51 24.81 10.21
CA ALA A 516 15.15 23.64 11.00
C ALA A 516 16.37 22.96 11.62
N MET A 517 17.47 22.81 10.88
CA MET A 517 18.72 22.29 11.43
C MET A 517 19.26 23.18 12.58
N ASP A 518 19.18 24.50 12.43
CA ASP A 518 19.60 25.45 13.45
C ASP A 518 18.69 25.44 14.68
N TYR A 519 17.37 25.28 14.48
CA TYR A 519 16.40 25.04 15.54
C TYR A 519 16.75 23.77 16.31
N ALA A 520 17.00 22.66 15.61
CA ALA A 520 17.32 21.38 16.19
C ALA A 520 18.55 21.43 17.10
N ILE A 521 19.65 22.05 16.62
CA ILE A 521 20.87 22.27 17.42
C ILE A 521 20.53 23.05 18.70
N LYS A 522 19.80 24.16 18.58
CA LYS A 522 19.45 24.99 19.74
C LYS A 522 18.51 24.29 20.73
N GLN A 523 17.60 23.48 20.22
CA GLN A 523 16.50 22.88 20.99
C GLN A 523 16.92 21.61 21.72
N TRP A 524 17.80 20.80 21.12
CA TRP A 524 18.12 19.45 21.59
C TRP A 524 19.59 19.24 21.99
N ASP A 525 20.54 20.04 21.52
CA ASP A 525 21.96 20.04 21.94
C ASP A 525 22.21 21.24 22.87
N LEU A 526 21.86 21.11 24.15
CA LEU A 526 21.77 22.24 25.08
C LEU A 526 23.13 22.78 25.53
N ASP A 527 24.18 21.96 25.45
CA ASP A 527 25.55 22.32 25.81
C ASP A 527 26.47 22.53 24.59
N TYR A 528 25.94 22.36 23.37
CA TYR A 528 26.65 22.51 22.10
C TYR A 528 27.88 21.59 22.00
N ASP A 529 27.79 20.40 22.62
CA ASP A 529 28.80 19.36 22.51
C ASP A 529 28.66 18.49 21.24
N GLY A 530 27.57 18.69 20.49
CA GLY A 530 27.26 17.94 19.29
C GLY A 530 26.48 16.66 19.57
N VAL A 531 26.00 16.44 20.79
CA VAL A 531 25.16 15.31 21.19
C VAL A 531 23.85 15.82 21.81
N LEU A 532 22.73 15.20 21.43
CA LEU A 532 21.41 15.62 21.89
C LEU A 532 21.16 15.22 23.36
N ASP A 533 20.98 16.20 24.24
CA ASP A 533 20.73 16.00 25.68
C ASP A 533 19.37 16.58 26.16
N GLY A 534 18.70 17.33 25.29
CA GLY A 534 17.40 17.96 25.54
C GLY A 534 16.22 16.98 25.58
N GLN A 535 15.01 17.54 25.68
CA GLN A 535 13.75 16.78 25.61
C GLN A 535 13.41 16.45 24.15
N GLN A 536 13.40 15.17 23.81
CA GLN A 536 13.29 14.70 22.43
C GLN A 536 12.00 13.90 22.26
N ASN A 537 10.96 14.51 21.69
CA ASN A 537 9.74 13.79 21.32
C ASN A 537 10.02 12.86 20.13
N THR A 538 9.50 11.64 20.17
CA THR A 538 9.81 10.58 19.18
C THR A 538 8.56 9.88 18.67
N THR A 539 8.73 9.01 17.66
CA THR A 539 7.71 8.10 17.14
C THR A 539 7.08 7.16 18.17
N TYR A 540 7.66 7.05 19.37
CA TYR A 540 7.12 6.26 20.47
C TYR A 540 6.12 7.05 21.33
N ASP A 541 5.51 8.11 20.80
CA ASP A 541 4.51 8.99 21.45
C ASP A 541 4.92 9.49 22.85
N ILE A 542 6.23 9.54 23.09
CA ILE A 542 6.86 9.89 24.36
C ILE A 542 8.15 10.65 24.10
N GLU A 543 8.66 11.30 25.15
CA GLU A 543 9.94 11.97 25.11
C GLU A 543 11.06 11.13 25.70
N PHE A 544 12.17 11.03 24.96
CA PHE A 544 13.45 10.65 25.51
C PHE A 544 14.17 11.86 26.11
N TYR A 545 14.95 11.61 27.15
CA TYR A 545 15.76 12.60 27.84
C TYR A 545 17.23 12.14 27.88
N GLY A 546 18.14 13.07 27.60
CA GLY A 546 19.57 12.78 27.51
C GLY A 546 19.97 12.10 26.19
N PRO A 547 21.28 11.85 26.01
CA PRO A 547 21.81 11.17 24.84
C PRO A 547 21.17 9.80 24.63
N ASN A 548 20.67 9.56 23.42
CA ASN A 548 20.15 8.27 23.00
C ASN A 548 20.46 8.03 21.51
N PRO A 549 20.77 6.78 21.11
CA PRO A 549 21.30 6.49 19.78
C PRO A 549 20.32 6.71 18.63
N MET A 550 19.01 6.58 18.88
CA MET A 550 17.99 6.68 17.84
C MET A 550 17.97 8.09 17.24
N THR A 551 17.71 9.12 18.05
CA THR A 551 17.64 10.52 17.57
C THR A 551 19.02 11.08 17.25
N GLU A 552 20.04 10.72 18.02
CA GLU A 552 21.43 11.13 17.76
C GLU A 552 21.91 10.63 16.39
N GLY A 553 21.60 9.39 16.03
CA GLY A 553 21.93 8.87 14.70
C GLY A 553 21.29 9.70 13.58
N ILE A 554 20.01 10.08 13.74
CA ILE A 554 19.33 10.91 12.74
C ILE A 554 19.94 12.32 12.69
N PHE A 555 20.32 12.88 13.84
CA PHE A 555 21.01 14.17 13.94
C PHE A 555 22.34 14.18 13.17
N LEU A 556 23.18 13.16 13.38
CA LEU A 556 24.44 12.99 12.66
C LEU A 556 24.24 12.83 11.15
N ALA A 557 23.22 12.05 10.73
CA ALA A 557 22.85 11.93 9.33
C ALA A 557 22.39 13.28 8.74
N ALA A 558 21.54 14.02 9.46
CA ALA A 558 21.02 15.32 9.05
C ALA A 558 22.15 16.35 8.89
N LEU A 559 23.10 16.42 9.84
CA LEU A 559 24.28 17.28 9.75
C LEU A 559 25.11 17.00 8.50
N LYS A 560 25.37 15.72 8.21
CA LYS A 560 26.13 15.31 7.02
C LYS A 560 25.40 15.68 5.73
N CYS A 561 24.10 15.42 5.66
CA CYS A 561 23.25 15.84 4.55
C CYS A 561 23.25 17.37 4.37
N CYS A 562 23.09 18.13 5.46
CA CYS A 562 23.12 19.59 5.43
C CYS A 562 24.48 20.15 4.99
N ALA A 563 25.60 19.56 5.41
CA ALA A 563 26.91 19.95 4.96
C ALA A 563 27.06 19.80 3.43
N GLU A 564 26.61 18.68 2.87
CA GLU A 564 26.64 18.46 1.42
C GLU A 564 25.66 19.37 0.65
N MET A 565 24.44 19.56 1.15
CA MET A 565 23.49 20.49 0.54
C MET A 565 24.02 21.93 0.54
N ALA A 566 24.64 22.36 1.65
CA ALA A 566 25.29 23.66 1.75
C ALA A 566 26.42 23.81 0.73
N ASP A 567 27.27 22.79 0.56
CA ASP A 567 28.34 22.78 -0.45
C ASP A 567 27.79 22.94 -1.87
N ILE A 568 26.77 22.16 -2.22
CA ILE A 568 26.10 22.18 -3.52
C ILE A 568 25.50 23.56 -3.82
N LEU A 569 24.98 24.24 -2.79
CA LEU A 569 24.39 25.57 -2.90
C LEU A 569 25.41 26.71 -2.74
N GLY A 570 26.68 26.40 -2.48
CA GLY A 570 27.76 27.39 -2.33
C GLY A 570 27.79 28.11 -0.97
N ASP A 571 27.15 27.57 0.07
CA ASP A 571 27.18 28.11 1.44
C ASP A 571 28.32 27.50 2.27
N ALA A 572 29.53 28.01 2.03
CA ALA A 572 30.73 27.54 2.71
C ALA A 572 30.69 27.73 4.24
N SER A 573 29.92 28.70 4.75
CA SER A 573 29.81 28.96 6.19
C SER A 573 28.95 27.90 6.88
N LEU A 574 27.77 27.61 6.32
CA LEU A 574 26.90 26.56 6.86
C LEU A 574 27.52 25.18 6.68
N LYS A 575 28.16 24.91 5.54
CA LYS A 575 28.92 23.68 5.32
C LYS A 575 29.88 23.42 6.48
N LYS A 576 30.78 24.37 6.74
CA LYS A 576 31.79 24.24 7.80
C LYS A 576 31.15 24.06 9.17
N LYS A 577 30.11 24.83 9.49
CA LYS A 577 29.37 24.71 10.76
C LYS A 577 28.87 23.28 10.97
N TYR A 578 28.20 22.71 9.97
CA TYR A 578 27.62 21.37 10.09
C TYR A 578 28.69 20.27 10.10
N GLU A 579 29.78 20.40 9.33
CA GLU A 579 30.93 19.49 9.38
C GLU A 579 31.62 19.49 10.76
N ASP A 580 31.84 20.67 11.34
CA ASP A 580 32.48 20.82 12.65
C ASP A 580 31.63 20.16 13.76
N ILE A 581 30.31 20.34 13.73
CA ILE A 581 29.38 19.70 14.69
C ILE A 581 29.35 18.18 14.46
N PHE A 582 29.24 17.72 13.21
CA PHE A 582 29.20 16.29 12.89
C PHE A 582 30.45 15.56 13.39
N GLN A 583 31.64 16.10 13.14
CA GLN A 583 32.88 15.45 13.55
C GLN A 583 32.99 15.32 15.07
N LYS A 584 32.63 16.39 15.80
CA LYS A 584 32.62 16.41 17.26
C LYS A 584 31.56 15.46 17.83
N GLY A 585 30.33 15.57 17.34
CA GLY A 585 29.17 14.79 17.78
C GLY A 585 29.37 13.29 17.54
N LYS A 586 29.85 12.89 16.36
CA LYS A 586 30.10 11.47 16.04
C LYS A 586 31.03 10.79 17.04
N GLU A 587 32.18 11.41 17.35
CA GLU A 587 33.16 10.84 18.28
C GLU A 587 32.60 10.77 19.70
N ARG A 588 31.91 11.84 20.12
CA ARG A 588 31.35 11.97 21.46
C ARG A 588 30.17 11.04 21.70
N ALA A 589 29.24 10.94 20.75
CA ALA A 589 28.08 10.07 20.77
C ALA A 589 28.50 8.60 20.90
N ASP A 590 29.51 8.18 20.12
CA ASP A 590 30.03 6.83 20.16
C ASP A 590 30.68 6.51 21.52
N GLU A 591 31.55 7.40 22.01
CA GLU A 591 32.19 7.27 23.34
C GLU A 591 31.16 7.17 24.48
N LEU A 592 30.11 7.97 24.43
CA LEU A 592 29.08 8.04 25.47
C LEU A 592 28.18 6.81 25.51
N MET A 593 27.68 6.42 24.33
CA MET A 593 26.53 5.53 24.23
C MET A 593 26.90 4.10 23.90
N PHE A 594 28.06 3.84 23.27
CA PHE A 594 28.46 2.47 22.96
C PHE A 594 28.95 1.75 24.21
N ASN A 595 28.24 0.71 24.65
CA ASN A 595 28.58 -0.03 25.87
C ASN A 595 29.65 -1.13 25.66
N GLY A 596 30.17 -1.26 24.43
CA GLY A 596 31.07 -2.35 24.01
C GLY A 596 30.39 -3.44 23.18
N GLU A 597 29.06 -3.50 23.13
CA GLU A 597 28.29 -4.42 22.28
C GLU A 597 27.23 -3.68 21.45
N TYR A 598 26.47 -2.75 22.06
CA TYR A 598 25.39 -1.97 21.45
C TYR A 598 25.28 -0.57 22.08
N TYR A 599 24.44 0.30 21.50
CA TYR A 599 24.26 1.66 21.99
C TYR A 599 23.12 1.76 23.02
N ILE A 600 23.34 2.53 24.09
CA ILE A 600 22.39 2.73 25.19
C ILE A 600 21.96 4.19 25.31
N GLN A 601 20.83 4.43 25.99
CA GLN A 601 20.46 5.77 26.45
C GLN A 601 21.22 6.12 27.73
N VAL A 602 21.82 7.31 27.75
CA VAL A 602 22.68 7.79 28.84
C VAL A 602 21.94 8.81 29.70
N GLN A 603 21.67 8.44 30.95
CA GLN A 603 21.11 9.35 31.94
C GLN A 603 21.52 8.95 33.36
N GLU A 604 21.97 9.91 34.18
CA GLU A 604 22.41 9.63 35.56
C GLU A 604 21.29 9.01 36.43
N LYS A 605 20.04 9.45 36.22
CA LYS A 605 18.86 8.98 36.95
C LYS A 605 17.77 8.58 35.97
N ILE A 606 17.86 7.37 35.43
CA ILE A 606 16.95 6.90 34.38
C ILE A 606 15.47 6.95 34.77
N ASP A 607 15.12 6.66 36.03
CA ASP A 607 13.74 6.71 36.54
C ASP A 607 13.27 8.14 36.90
N ARG A 608 14.07 9.19 36.62
CA ARG A 608 13.63 10.58 36.77
C ARG A 608 12.46 10.88 35.83
N TYR A 609 12.46 10.29 34.64
CA TYR A 609 11.41 10.38 33.64
C TYR A 609 10.85 8.99 33.35
N LYS A 610 9.56 8.90 33.05
CA LYS A 610 8.95 7.64 32.62
C LYS A 610 9.31 7.34 31.17
N TYR A 611 9.13 6.10 30.75
CA TYR A 611 9.17 5.66 29.35
C TYR A 611 10.54 5.73 28.68
N GLN A 612 11.60 5.68 29.48
CA GLN A 612 12.98 5.62 29.00
C GLN A 612 13.39 4.16 28.75
N PHE A 613 14.45 3.92 27.97
CA PHE A 613 15.01 2.57 27.79
C PHE A 613 16.35 2.36 28.49
N GLY A 614 17.11 3.44 28.76
CA GLY A 614 18.36 3.36 29.52
C GLY A 614 19.33 2.32 28.93
N LYS A 615 19.72 1.34 29.75
CA LYS A 615 20.63 0.24 29.37
C LYS A 615 20.03 -0.81 28.42
N GLY A 616 18.76 -0.66 28.06
CA GLY A 616 18.08 -1.59 27.18
C GLY A 616 18.66 -1.60 25.77
N CYS A 617 18.58 -2.74 25.09
CA CYS A 617 18.86 -2.86 23.67
C CYS A 617 17.59 -2.45 22.90
N LEU A 618 17.62 -1.26 22.30
CA LEU A 618 16.56 -0.77 21.44
C LEU A 618 16.78 -1.33 20.03
N SER A 619 15.75 -1.92 19.42
CA SER A 619 15.85 -2.46 18.05
C SER A 619 16.14 -1.37 17.02
N ASP A 620 15.58 -0.19 17.26
CA ASP A 620 15.60 1.00 16.39
C ASP A 620 16.78 1.94 16.70
N GLN A 621 17.78 1.47 17.46
CA GLN A 621 18.94 2.28 17.87
C GLN A 621 19.76 2.82 16.69
N LEU A 622 19.59 2.25 15.49
CA LEU A 622 20.31 2.64 14.27
C LEU A 622 19.38 3.15 13.16
N LEU A 623 18.21 3.69 13.51
CA LEU A 623 17.29 4.34 12.55
C LEU A 623 17.98 5.45 11.73
N GLY A 624 18.85 6.24 12.36
CA GLY A 624 19.65 7.24 11.66
C GLY A 624 20.60 6.64 10.62
N GLN A 625 21.17 5.47 10.90
CA GLN A 625 22.04 4.74 9.95
C GLN A 625 21.21 4.15 8.80
N PHE A 626 19.99 3.67 9.06
CA PHE A 626 19.06 3.26 8.00
C PHE A 626 18.77 4.43 7.05
N LEU A 627 18.41 5.61 7.58
CA LEU A 627 18.19 6.81 6.77
C LEU A 627 19.45 7.23 6.01
N ALA A 628 20.63 7.14 6.63
CA ALA A 628 21.91 7.44 6.00
C ALA A 628 22.21 6.51 4.81
N HIS A 629 21.90 5.22 4.92
CA HIS A 629 21.98 4.27 3.82
C HIS A 629 21.01 4.63 2.69
N MET A 630 19.75 4.92 3.01
CA MET A 630 18.74 5.30 2.00
C MET A 630 19.08 6.62 1.29
N ALA A 631 19.72 7.55 2.00
CA ALA A 631 20.21 8.82 1.46
C ALA A 631 21.54 8.68 0.68
N GLY A 632 22.21 7.53 0.73
CA GLY A 632 23.47 7.29 0.04
C GLY A 632 24.68 8.03 0.64
N ILE A 633 24.63 8.39 1.94
CA ILE A 633 25.71 9.11 2.64
C ILE A 633 26.63 8.20 3.47
N GLY A 634 26.43 6.88 3.43
CA GLY A 634 27.30 5.89 4.07
C GLY A 634 27.18 5.83 5.59
N GLU A 635 28.27 5.45 6.26
CA GLU A 635 28.29 5.21 7.71
C GLU A 635 28.43 6.52 8.53
N ILE A 636 27.52 6.72 9.49
CA ILE A 636 27.52 7.87 10.41
C ILE A 636 28.27 7.58 11.72
N LEU A 637 28.40 6.31 12.09
CA LEU A 637 29.12 5.82 13.27
C LEU A 637 30.23 4.83 12.84
N PRO A 638 31.12 4.36 13.73
CA PRO A 638 32.14 3.38 13.38
C PRO A 638 31.53 2.05 12.88
N ARG A 639 31.98 1.56 11.72
CA ARG A 639 31.50 0.31 11.08
C ARG A 639 31.38 -0.88 12.02
N GLU A 640 32.44 -1.13 12.79
CA GLU A 640 32.50 -2.29 13.68
C GLU A 640 31.48 -2.19 14.82
N HIS A 641 31.21 -0.96 15.31
CA HIS A 641 30.20 -0.74 16.35
C HIS A 641 28.79 -0.87 15.78
N ILE A 642 28.52 -0.36 14.58
CA ILE A 642 27.25 -0.56 13.85
C ILE A 642 26.98 -2.06 13.70
N LYS A 643 27.96 -2.81 13.20
CA LYS A 643 27.84 -4.27 13.02
C LYS A 643 27.62 -5.01 14.34
N SER A 644 28.34 -4.61 15.39
CA SER A 644 28.15 -5.18 16.73
C SER A 644 26.75 -4.91 17.25
N ALA A 645 26.27 -3.67 17.16
CA ALA A 645 24.95 -3.24 17.61
C ALA A 645 23.83 -3.99 16.87
N MET A 646 23.91 -4.13 15.54
CA MET A 646 22.90 -4.87 14.78
C MET A 646 22.86 -6.35 15.13
N LYS A 647 24.02 -6.98 15.37
CA LYS A 647 24.08 -8.35 15.89
C LYS A 647 23.45 -8.47 17.28
N ALA A 648 23.64 -7.47 18.13
CA ALA A 648 23.02 -7.41 19.45
C ALA A 648 21.49 -7.26 19.35
N VAL A 649 21.00 -6.39 18.46
CA VAL A 649 19.56 -6.25 18.17
C VAL A 649 18.96 -7.59 17.76
N PHE A 650 19.56 -8.28 16.78
CA PHE A 650 19.06 -9.60 16.38
C PHE A 650 19.12 -10.60 17.54
N LYS A 651 20.22 -10.64 18.30
CA LYS A 651 20.43 -11.58 19.40
C LYS A 651 19.45 -11.39 20.57
N TYR A 652 19.13 -10.15 20.93
CA TYR A 652 18.39 -9.83 22.15
C TYR A 652 16.93 -9.48 21.90
N ASN A 653 16.60 -8.91 20.74
CA ASN A 653 15.25 -8.44 20.44
C ASN A 653 14.45 -9.41 19.57
N TYR A 654 15.10 -10.33 18.85
CA TYR A 654 14.39 -11.30 18.02
C TYR A 654 13.82 -12.44 18.88
N MET A 655 12.51 -12.58 18.87
CA MET A 655 11.77 -13.62 19.57
C MET A 655 11.35 -14.72 18.60
N THR A 656 11.64 -15.95 18.98
CA THR A 656 11.26 -17.18 18.25
C THR A 656 9.89 -17.72 18.62
N ASP A 657 9.26 -17.18 19.66
CA ASP A 657 7.85 -17.42 19.97
C ASP A 657 7.30 -16.31 20.87
N PHE A 658 6.00 -16.05 20.76
CA PHE A 658 5.25 -15.10 21.60
C PHE A 658 4.36 -15.77 22.64
N TYR A 659 4.29 -17.11 22.67
CA TYR A 659 3.59 -17.84 23.72
C TYR A 659 4.32 -17.72 25.07
N HIS A 660 5.66 -17.70 25.06
CA HIS A 660 6.49 -17.54 26.26
C HIS A 660 7.10 -16.13 26.43
N THR A 661 6.62 -15.15 25.65
CA THR A 661 7.09 -13.76 25.73
C THR A 661 6.11 -12.91 26.54
N ASP A 662 6.52 -12.47 27.72
CA ASP A 662 5.70 -11.62 28.59
C ASP A 662 5.62 -10.18 28.07
N SER A 663 4.42 -9.71 27.72
CA SER A 663 4.15 -8.32 27.36
C SER A 663 2.75 -7.89 27.77
N VAL A 664 2.61 -6.61 28.15
CA VAL A 664 1.32 -5.97 28.45
C VAL A 664 0.94 -4.91 27.40
N HIS A 665 1.73 -4.81 26.34
CA HIS A 665 1.52 -3.88 25.22
C HIS A 665 0.64 -4.54 24.14
N ARG A 666 0.33 -3.82 23.05
CA ARG A 666 -0.43 -4.43 21.94
C ARG A 666 0.39 -5.56 21.32
N ALA A 667 -0.30 -6.62 20.88
CA ALA A 667 0.34 -7.78 20.30
C ALA A 667 0.11 -7.82 18.78
N TYR A 668 1.19 -7.73 18.02
CA TYR A 668 1.20 -7.91 16.56
C TYR A 668 1.77 -9.25 16.12
N ALA A 669 2.42 -9.97 17.03
CA ALA A 669 2.85 -11.36 16.90
C ALA A 669 2.30 -12.18 18.09
N LEU A 670 1.89 -13.41 17.84
CA LEU A 670 1.16 -14.28 18.77
C LEU A 670 1.65 -15.73 18.71
N ASN A 671 1.54 -16.45 19.82
CA ASN A 671 1.79 -17.90 19.90
C ASN A 671 3.16 -18.31 19.34
N GLU A 672 3.20 -19.16 18.30
CA GLU A 672 4.43 -19.65 17.66
C GLU A 672 4.97 -18.70 16.58
N GLU A 673 4.41 -17.49 16.45
CA GLU A 673 4.94 -16.50 15.50
C GLU A 673 6.31 -16.00 15.96
N HIS A 674 7.13 -15.56 15.01
CA HIS A 674 8.43 -14.94 15.28
C HIS A 674 8.34 -13.44 15.04
N GLY A 675 9.22 -12.66 15.65
CA GLY A 675 9.26 -11.21 15.45
C GLY A 675 10.29 -10.48 16.29
N LEU A 676 10.55 -9.22 15.95
CA LEU A 676 11.51 -8.36 16.65
C LEU A 676 10.78 -7.41 17.61
N VAL A 677 11.02 -7.54 18.92
CA VAL A 677 10.43 -6.62 19.90
C VAL A 677 11.23 -5.32 20.01
N ILE A 678 10.54 -4.21 20.29
CA ILE A 678 11.16 -2.87 20.30
C ILE A 678 12.33 -2.74 21.27
N ALA A 679 12.21 -3.24 22.52
CA ALA A 679 13.29 -3.09 23.50
C ALA A 679 13.39 -4.24 24.49
N THR A 680 14.63 -4.64 24.79
CA THR A 680 14.94 -5.67 25.79
C THR A 680 16.03 -5.20 26.76
N TRP A 681 16.22 -5.89 27.89
CA TRP A 681 17.23 -5.55 28.91
C TRP A 681 18.09 -6.77 29.26
N PRO A 682 18.96 -7.21 28.34
CA PRO A 682 19.72 -8.46 28.49
C PRO A 682 20.67 -8.44 29.70
N GLU A 683 21.19 -7.27 30.07
CA GLU A 683 22.08 -7.08 31.23
C GLU A 683 21.34 -6.57 32.48
N GLY A 684 20.00 -6.56 32.46
CA GLY A 684 19.19 -5.92 33.49
C GLY A 684 19.18 -4.39 33.39
N GLY A 685 18.76 -3.71 34.47
CA GLY A 685 18.62 -2.25 34.47
C GLY A 685 17.37 -1.72 33.78
N ARG A 686 16.35 -2.58 33.60
CA ARG A 686 15.02 -2.18 33.12
C ARG A 686 14.43 -1.10 34.02
N PRO A 687 14.07 0.09 33.49
CA PRO A 687 13.40 1.13 34.27
C PRO A 687 12.09 0.62 34.88
N LYS A 688 11.64 1.27 35.96
CA LYS A 688 10.38 0.89 36.62
C LYS A 688 9.18 1.02 35.68
N PHE A 689 9.19 2.06 34.86
CA PHE A 689 8.23 2.28 33.78
C PHE A 689 9.02 2.48 32.49
N PRO A 690 9.36 1.39 31.78
CA PRO A 690 10.14 1.48 30.54
C PRO A 690 9.30 2.08 29.41
N LEU A 691 9.95 2.38 28.28
CA LEU A 691 9.32 2.70 26.99
C LEU A 691 7.98 1.97 26.78
N SER A 692 6.92 2.73 26.47
CA SER A 692 5.52 2.28 26.39
C SER A 692 5.21 1.24 25.30
N TYR A 693 6.16 0.95 24.42
CA TYR A 693 6.00 0.05 23.28
C TYR A 693 7.04 -1.08 23.28
N ALA A 694 7.80 -1.24 24.36
CA ALA A 694 8.99 -2.11 24.41
C ALA A 694 8.73 -3.56 23.98
N GLY A 695 7.54 -4.10 24.25
CA GLY A 695 7.17 -5.47 23.90
C GLY A 695 6.26 -5.60 22.67
N GLU A 696 6.06 -4.53 21.90
CA GLU A 696 5.37 -4.61 20.60
C GLU A 696 6.34 -5.06 19.50
N VAL A 697 5.78 -5.50 18.37
CA VAL A 697 6.51 -5.83 17.13
C VAL A 697 5.98 -4.91 16.03
N TRP A 698 6.84 -4.08 15.44
CA TRP A 698 6.47 -3.11 14.41
C TRP A 698 7.13 -3.49 13.09
N THR A 699 6.36 -3.72 12.03
CA THR A 699 6.91 -4.25 10.78
C THR A 699 7.86 -3.27 10.11
N GLY A 700 7.62 -1.97 10.25
CA GLY A 700 8.55 -0.97 9.75
C GLY A 700 9.91 -0.98 10.45
N VAL A 701 9.94 -1.23 11.76
CA VAL A 701 11.18 -1.40 12.55
C VAL A 701 11.87 -2.71 12.21
N GLU A 702 11.11 -3.78 11.96
CA GLU A 702 11.67 -5.05 11.49
C GLU A 702 12.36 -4.92 10.13
N TYR A 703 11.75 -4.21 9.17
CA TYR A 703 12.39 -3.96 7.87
C TYR A 703 13.60 -3.04 8.00
N GLU A 704 13.53 -1.99 8.82
CA GLU A 704 14.67 -1.12 9.14
C GLU A 704 15.85 -1.93 9.70
N ALA A 705 15.61 -2.75 10.71
CA ALA A 705 16.63 -3.59 11.32
C ALA A 705 17.18 -4.63 10.33
N ALA A 706 16.33 -5.23 9.49
CA ALA A 706 16.75 -6.14 8.44
C ALA A 706 17.68 -5.47 7.42
N VAL A 707 17.37 -4.23 7.01
CA VAL A 707 18.19 -3.43 6.10
C VAL A 707 19.55 -3.14 6.71
N ASN A 708 19.59 -2.67 7.95
CA ASN A 708 20.84 -2.39 8.66
C ASN A 708 21.67 -3.67 8.87
N LEU A 709 21.05 -4.81 9.16
CA LEU A 709 21.73 -6.11 9.22
C LEU A 709 22.38 -6.49 7.89
N ILE A 710 21.66 -6.31 6.77
CA ILE A 710 22.18 -6.63 5.43
C ILE A 710 23.38 -5.74 5.09
N TYR A 711 23.29 -4.43 5.28
CA TYR A 711 24.43 -3.52 5.07
C TYR A 711 25.62 -3.81 6.00
N ALA A 712 25.36 -4.29 7.23
CA ALA A 712 26.40 -4.73 8.16
C ALA A 712 27.02 -6.11 7.82
N GLY A 713 26.56 -6.77 6.75
CA GLY A 713 27.04 -8.08 6.30
C GLY A 713 26.45 -9.27 7.06
N CYS A 714 25.27 -9.10 7.67
CA CYS A 714 24.52 -10.13 8.41
C CYS A 714 23.28 -10.54 7.59
N LEU A 715 23.52 -11.07 6.38
CA LEU A 715 22.47 -11.36 5.40
C LEU A 715 21.43 -12.38 5.89
N GLU A 716 21.86 -13.50 6.50
CA GLU A 716 20.92 -14.55 6.93
C GLU A 716 20.01 -14.05 8.07
N GLU A 717 20.52 -13.20 8.97
CA GLU A 717 19.74 -12.56 10.02
C GLU A 717 18.70 -11.57 9.45
N GLY A 718 19.10 -10.72 8.50
CA GLY A 718 18.16 -9.82 7.82
C GLY A 718 17.06 -10.58 7.07
N LEU A 719 17.44 -11.63 6.32
CA LEU A 719 16.50 -12.52 5.62
C LEU A 719 15.56 -13.25 6.58
N THR A 720 16.03 -13.61 7.77
CA THR A 720 15.22 -14.24 8.83
C THR A 720 14.13 -13.31 9.34
N ILE A 721 14.44 -12.04 9.59
CA ILE A 721 13.43 -11.04 10.00
C ILE A 721 12.38 -10.87 8.90
N ILE A 722 12.80 -10.65 7.66
CA ILE A 722 11.88 -10.46 6.52
C ILE A 722 10.95 -11.66 6.35
N LYS A 723 11.49 -12.89 6.42
CA LYS A 723 10.68 -14.11 6.36
C LYS A 723 9.67 -14.19 7.50
N SER A 724 10.09 -13.84 8.72
CA SER A 724 9.23 -13.84 9.91
C SER A 724 8.04 -12.89 9.74
N VAL A 725 8.26 -11.69 9.20
CA VAL A 725 7.17 -10.76 8.85
C VAL A 725 6.22 -11.43 7.87
N ARG A 726 6.72 -11.96 6.75
CA ARG A 726 5.87 -12.56 5.70
C ARG A 726 5.14 -13.83 6.12
N ASP A 727 5.64 -14.57 7.09
CA ASP A 727 4.98 -15.76 7.66
C ASP A 727 3.85 -15.39 8.66
N ARG A 728 3.81 -14.14 9.15
CA ARG A 728 2.67 -13.61 9.94
C ARG A 728 1.51 -13.11 9.06
N TYR A 729 1.78 -12.79 7.79
CA TYR A 729 0.83 -12.27 6.80
C TYR A 729 0.66 -13.28 5.64
N ASP A 730 0.15 -14.46 5.97
CA ASP A 730 0.08 -15.64 5.09
C ASP A 730 -1.25 -15.82 4.33
N GLY A 731 -2.23 -14.93 4.54
CA GLY A 731 -3.58 -15.04 3.97
C GLY A 731 -4.57 -15.84 4.81
N TYR A 732 -4.12 -16.50 5.88
CA TYR A 732 -4.97 -17.20 6.85
C TYR A 732 -5.04 -16.46 8.18
N LYS A 733 -3.90 -15.97 8.67
CA LYS A 733 -3.79 -15.22 9.92
C LYS A 733 -4.09 -13.74 9.73
N ARG A 734 -3.48 -13.14 8.70
CA ARG A 734 -3.58 -11.71 8.38
C ARG A 734 -3.50 -11.50 6.87
N ASN A 735 -3.96 -10.34 6.42
CA ASN A 735 -3.93 -9.96 5.00
C ASN A 735 -2.48 -9.72 4.53
N PRO A 736 -1.98 -10.46 3.52
CA PRO A 736 -0.63 -10.28 2.95
C PRO A 736 -0.33 -8.87 2.44
N PHE A 737 -1.37 -8.13 2.04
CA PHE A 737 -1.31 -6.82 1.40
C PHE A 737 -1.70 -5.67 2.35
N SER A 738 -1.67 -5.92 3.66
CA SER A 738 -1.98 -4.92 4.67
C SER A 738 -1.26 -5.27 5.97
N GLU A 739 0.01 -4.88 6.03
CA GLU A 739 0.75 -5.00 7.28
C GLU A 739 0.24 -3.96 8.29
N VAL A 740 -0.05 -4.43 9.51
CA VAL A 740 -0.75 -3.66 10.55
C VAL A 740 0.22 -3.18 11.63
N GLU A 741 0.01 -1.94 12.07
CA GLU A 741 0.44 -1.43 13.37
C GLU A 741 -0.77 -0.70 13.98
N SER A 742 -0.78 0.64 14.01
CA SER A 742 -1.95 1.43 14.41
C SER A 742 -3.00 1.51 13.29
N GLY A 743 -3.50 0.35 12.86
CA GLY A 743 -4.48 0.19 11.78
C GLY A 743 -3.96 -0.62 10.59
N HIS A 744 -4.82 -0.77 9.59
CA HIS A 744 -4.53 -1.36 8.29
C HIS A 744 -3.62 -0.45 7.46
N HIS A 745 -2.91 -1.06 6.52
CA HIS A 745 -2.09 -0.38 5.51
C HIS A 745 -1.14 0.63 6.14
N TYR A 746 -0.44 0.25 7.21
CA TYR A 746 0.33 1.21 8.01
C TYR A 746 1.57 1.69 7.26
N SER A 747 1.79 3.00 7.21
CA SER A 747 2.79 3.63 6.33
C SER A 747 4.22 3.17 6.63
N ARG A 748 4.53 2.83 7.89
CA ARG A 748 5.86 2.34 8.30
C ARG A 748 6.29 1.07 7.57
N ALA A 749 5.36 0.21 7.16
CA ALA A 749 5.67 -1.04 6.45
C ALA A 749 6.27 -0.81 5.05
N MET A 750 6.11 0.40 4.49
CA MET A 750 6.78 0.81 3.25
C MET A 750 8.31 0.93 3.39
N ALA A 751 8.86 0.76 4.60
CA ALA A 751 10.29 0.56 4.84
C ALA A 751 10.87 -0.68 4.14
N SER A 752 10.01 -1.67 3.83
CA SER A 752 10.38 -2.87 3.08
C SER A 752 11.16 -2.56 1.81
N TRP A 753 10.88 -1.43 1.12
CA TRP A 753 11.62 -1.03 -0.09
C TRP A 753 13.12 -0.86 0.15
N GLY A 754 13.54 -0.47 1.36
CA GLY A 754 14.96 -0.39 1.72
C GLY A 754 15.70 -1.72 1.60
N VAL A 755 15.00 -2.86 1.71
CA VAL A 755 15.58 -4.20 1.53
C VAL A 755 16.12 -4.38 0.12
N LEU A 756 15.43 -3.87 -0.91
CA LEU A 756 15.89 -3.92 -2.29
C LEU A 756 17.23 -3.18 -2.44
N ASN A 757 17.29 -1.95 -1.91
CA ASN A 757 18.51 -1.12 -1.95
C ASN A 757 19.67 -1.79 -1.19
N ALA A 758 19.38 -2.41 -0.05
CA ALA A 758 20.38 -3.13 0.75
C ALA A 758 20.94 -4.35 0.03
N LEU A 759 20.08 -5.17 -0.59
CA LEU A 759 20.51 -6.36 -1.33
C LEU A 759 21.29 -6.02 -2.60
N LEU A 760 20.92 -4.94 -3.28
CA LEU A 760 21.61 -4.44 -4.47
C LEU A 760 22.87 -3.63 -4.15
N GLY A 761 23.02 -3.13 -2.93
CA GLY A 761 23.97 -2.06 -2.61
C GLY A 761 23.83 -0.88 -3.57
N GLN A 762 22.60 -0.52 -3.95
CA GLN A 762 22.35 0.50 -4.95
C GLN A 762 22.57 1.90 -4.37
N ASN A 763 23.28 2.77 -5.08
CA ASN A 763 23.34 4.20 -4.80
C ASN A 763 23.01 5.01 -6.05
N SER A 764 22.19 6.05 -5.91
CA SER A 764 21.70 6.89 -7.01
C SER A 764 21.94 8.37 -6.70
N ASP A 765 22.75 9.02 -7.53
CA ASP A 765 22.99 10.47 -7.54
C ASP A 765 22.65 11.04 -8.92
N MET A 766 21.38 11.36 -9.13
CA MET A 766 20.89 11.93 -10.38
C MET A 766 21.28 13.40 -10.55
N TYR A 767 21.83 14.06 -9.52
CA TYR A 767 22.44 15.39 -9.66
C TYR A 767 23.81 15.30 -10.33
N ARG A 768 24.65 14.34 -9.93
CA ARG A 768 25.96 14.07 -10.56
C ARG A 768 25.88 13.13 -11.76
N ASN A 769 24.71 12.58 -12.05
CA ASN A 769 24.46 11.55 -13.07
C ASN A 769 25.26 10.27 -12.80
N VAL A 770 25.22 9.76 -11.58
CA VAL A 770 25.90 8.53 -11.17
C VAL A 770 24.90 7.53 -10.60
N LEU A 771 25.06 6.26 -10.98
CA LEU A 771 24.34 5.12 -10.43
C LEU A 771 25.36 3.99 -10.17
N SER A 772 25.29 3.33 -9.03
CA SER A 772 26.17 2.22 -8.70
C SER A 772 25.42 1.04 -8.10
N PHE A 773 26.03 -0.14 -8.22
CA PHE A 773 25.51 -1.40 -7.69
C PHE A 773 26.64 -2.19 -7.01
N HIS A 774 26.42 -2.53 -5.74
CA HIS A 774 27.31 -3.35 -4.91
C HIS A 774 26.51 -4.47 -4.24
N PRO A 775 26.00 -5.46 -5.01
CA PRO A 775 25.11 -6.46 -4.45
C PRO A 775 25.80 -7.30 -3.38
N VAL A 776 25.06 -7.63 -2.32
CA VAL A 776 25.58 -8.50 -1.23
C VAL A 776 25.77 -9.96 -1.66
N ILE A 777 25.29 -10.31 -2.86
CA ILE A 777 25.45 -11.63 -3.47
C ILE A 777 26.52 -11.52 -4.57
N ASP A 778 27.74 -12.01 -4.28
CA ASP A 778 28.93 -11.95 -5.15
C ASP A 778 28.90 -12.93 -6.35
N GLU A 779 27.76 -13.59 -6.58
CA GLU A 779 27.57 -14.62 -7.60
C GLU A 779 26.67 -14.11 -8.74
N GLU A 780 26.17 -15.04 -9.55
CA GLU A 780 25.16 -14.75 -10.57
C GLU A 780 23.85 -14.30 -9.92
N MET A 781 23.44 -13.08 -10.23
CA MET A 781 22.20 -12.50 -9.74
C MET A 781 21.59 -11.55 -10.76
N SER A 782 20.27 -11.36 -10.65
CA SER A 782 19.50 -10.41 -11.43
C SER A 782 18.42 -9.82 -10.52
N SER A 783 18.10 -8.54 -10.70
CA SER A 783 17.10 -7.86 -9.90
C SER A 783 16.53 -6.65 -10.62
N PHE A 784 15.27 -6.35 -10.35
CA PHE A 784 14.70 -5.03 -10.58
C PHE A 784 15.56 -3.95 -9.92
N PHE A 785 15.71 -2.80 -10.59
CA PHE A 785 16.33 -1.59 -10.05
C PHE A 785 15.51 -0.36 -10.43
N ILE A 786 15.64 0.72 -9.66
CA ILE A 786 14.99 2.01 -9.96
C ILE A 786 15.82 3.20 -9.48
N CYS A 787 15.86 4.26 -10.27
CA CYS A 787 16.29 5.60 -9.87
C CYS A 787 15.26 6.64 -10.34
N GLY A 788 15.40 7.91 -9.97
CA GLY A 788 14.43 8.95 -10.35
C GLY A 788 14.31 9.25 -11.85
N ARG A 789 15.09 8.60 -12.72
CA ARG A 789 15.02 8.77 -14.20
C ARG A 789 14.58 7.53 -14.97
N ALA A 790 14.82 6.32 -14.43
CA ALA A 790 14.58 5.07 -15.12
C ALA A 790 14.44 3.90 -14.15
N TRP A 791 13.84 2.81 -14.63
CA TRP A 791 13.86 1.51 -13.97
C TRP A 791 14.02 0.40 -14.99
N GLY A 792 14.44 -0.77 -14.51
CA GLY A 792 14.73 -1.92 -15.35
C GLY A 792 15.26 -3.09 -14.56
N VAL A 793 16.13 -3.89 -15.19
CA VAL A 793 16.77 -5.04 -14.55
C VAL A 793 18.28 -4.92 -14.62
N TYR A 794 18.92 -4.97 -13.45
CA TYR A 794 20.36 -5.14 -13.30
C TYR A 794 20.67 -6.63 -13.20
N SER A 795 21.71 -7.11 -13.87
CA SER A 795 22.22 -8.45 -13.65
C SER A 795 23.74 -8.51 -13.70
N GLN A 796 24.31 -9.46 -12.96
CA GLN A 796 25.74 -9.74 -12.96
C GLN A 796 25.99 -11.24 -13.00
N LYS A 797 27.07 -11.64 -13.66
CA LYS A 797 27.55 -13.02 -13.70
C LYS A 797 29.05 -13.07 -13.92
N LYS A 798 29.71 -14.12 -13.41
CA LYS A 798 31.15 -14.31 -13.56
C LYS A 798 31.45 -15.12 -14.83
N VAL A 799 32.10 -14.50 -15.81
CA VAL A 799 32.51 -15.12 -17.08
C VAL A 799 34.04 -15.06 -17.21
N ASN A 800 34.68 -16.22 -17.36
CA ASN A 800 36.15 -16.34 -17.45
C ASN A 800 36.92 -15.62 -16.31
N GLY A 801 36.36 -15.63 -15.10
CA GLY A 801 36.94 -14.98 -13.91
C GLY A 801 36.71 -13.47 -13.81
N LYS A 802 36.08 -12.83 -14.81
CA LYS A 802 35.66 -11.42 -14.77
C LYS A 802 34.16 -11.31 -14.49
N MET A 803 33.76 -10.30 -13.73
CA MET A 803 32.35 -10.00 -13.53
C MET A 803 31.82 -9.24 -14.75
N GLU A 804 30.84 -9.80 -15.44
CA GLU A 804 30.06 -9.11 -16.48
C GLU A 804 28.79 -8.57 -15.84
N LYS A 805 28.56 -7.26 -15.98
CA LYS A 805 27.36 -6.56 -15.49
C LYS A 805 26.54 -6.07 -16.67
N THR A 806 25.22 -6.19 -16.60
CA THR A 806 24.31 -5.67 -17.62
C THR A 806 23.13 -4.93 -16.98
N ILE A 807 22.65 -3.90 -17.67
CA ILE A 807 21.48 -3.12 -17.28
C ILE A 807 20.54 -3.11 -18.49
N ASP A 808 19.33 -3.60 -18.29
CA ASP A 808 18.25 -3.56 -19.26
C ASP A 808 17.21 -2.55 -18.78
N VAL A 809 17.12 -1.40 -19.45
CA VAL A 809 16.20 -0.32 -19.10
C VAL A 809 14.83 -0.61 -19.71
N LEU A 810 13.81 -0.72 -18.86
CA LEU A 810 12.44 -1.04 -19.28
C LEU A 810 11.55 0.21 -19.36
N TYR A 811 11.89 1.25 -18.60
CA TYR A 811 11.18 2.53 -18.61
C TYR A 811 12.11 3.69 -18.26
N GLY A 812 11.84 4.85 -18.87
CA GLY A 812 12.68 6.03 -18.71
C GLY A 812 13.97 5.97 -19.53
N SER A 813 14.98 6.72 -19.12
CA SER A 813 16.30 6.70 -19.76
C SER A 813 17.43 6.94 -18.76
N LEU A 814 18.56 6.27 -19.00
CA LEU A 814 19.83 6.49 -18.31
C LEU A 814 20.83 7.27 -19.16
N ASP A 815 20.38 7.96 -20.22
CA ASP A 815 21.27 8.77 -21.06
C ASP A 815 22.03 9.80 -20.22
N GLY A 816 23.36 9.78 -20.37
CA GLY A 816 24.28 10.65 -19.61
C GLY A 816 24.53 10.23 -18.16
N VAL A 817 23.93 9.13 -17.69
CA VAL A 817 24.22 8.54 -16.36
C VAL A 817 25.41 7.59 -16.48
N VAL A 818 26.41 7.80 -15.63
CA VAL A 818 27.59 6.95 -15.50
C VAL A 818 27.28 5.84 -14.49
N ILE A 819 27.52 4.60 -14.90
CA ILE A 819 27.44 3.44 -14.01
C ILE A 819 28.81 3.22 -13.35
N GLU A 820 28.91 3.46 -12.06
CA GLU A 820 30.16 3.32 -11.31
C GLU A 820 30.31 1.95 -10.64
N ASP A 821 31.53 1.41 -10.68
CA ASP A 821 31.89 0.12 -10.07
C ASP A 821 32.50 0.24 -8.67
N LYS A 822 32.83 1.45 -8.20
CA LYS A 822 33.53 1.66 -6.92
C LYS A 822 32.55 1.76 -5.76
N GLU A 823 32.83 1.07 -4.65
CA GLU A 823 32.16 1.34 -3.37
C GLU A 823 32.44 2.80 -2.99
N VAL A 824 31.38 3.55 -2.70
CA VAL A 824 31.45 4.96 -2.27
C VAL A 824 31.47 5.02 -0.76
#